data_AF-A0A0N8VNJ0-F1
#
_entry.id   AF-A0A0N8VNJ0-F1
#
_cell.length_a   1.000
_cell.length_b   1.000
_cell.length_c   1.000
_cell.angle_alpha   90.00
_cell.angle_beta   90.00
_cell.angle_gamma   90.00
#
_symmetry.space_group_name_H-M   'P 1'
#
loop_
_entity.id
_entity.type
_entity.pdbx_description
1 polymer ?
#
loop_
_entity_poly.entity_id
_entity_poly.type
_entity_poly.pdbx_seq_one_letter_code
_entity_poly.pdbx_strand_id
1 'polypeptide(L)'
;MKKLYILVTALCFFNGLSAQVINFPDAVLKNILISTNCVDNNNDGIADSDADTNNDNEIDYNEASVINNLYLDGNISSLEGLESNNFSGLKNLSIKNTSLAKISLSYFGSLKILKINNNSQLKSLLLTYLTSLSTLDCSNNQLNFIKRDNTNNIANVNCSYNNLTTLYFSDTNALTNLNCSNNNISTLFLNRLYNVFSSLEFNNNLNLNSICAYQSDISLIQNKLAEYGISNVTVVNSCALPPCAAGAICFDDENFKNSILGNTTIDLNFDGEIQFSEALQVTKMSIASNVKSINTIKYFTNLKSLTIVSTQIVETIDLTSLVNLEDLTVEWNSSFSTLKIDNLVNLKTLNINNNHNLSGLYANGLTNLSSVKCNINQYLSVFQMKNASNLLTIDCSNNAITSLDLLNGTNIKSIKCSNNNITYLNTGSTTNLIDLNFSGNKITTFTFLPFVNLQTLNFSANPISIFDLTGLNNLQKLECQSAKLSKVDVSYLPNLKELNCGYNNILTDIFIKNNNPNQDLTALNIIGNLNLKHICADIIDFNVIQKSIDLSGLNNVLLDSSCSCVGACSDAIINIPDPIFKAKLLSATNQNYVARNLSGSYFKIDANNDKEIQLSEAFNVYSLTLNESNISSLLGIEYFVNVGVLDCYFNKIKLLNVSNLSKLAYIQCQGNGLTSLNISGLTKIQRLICSSNSLTSLDLSNLTELTHLDCSANQLSSLMIKNGIDEDRLYITPNPNLKYICADESQIAAIQSQLLAGNIKDCNVNSYCTFKPGGKFYAIKGNNRLDLNNNGCDNGDIKFQNMKVNIANQTITNSSASDENGDYNYYVKSGSYDVTPILENPAYFNVYPITVKVTFPTESSPFTQDFCITANGVHPDLEVVLLPLEPARPGFNATYKIIYKNKGNTTQSGSVNLSFDDVVLDFVIAKPVPATNSFNNLSWNFVNLLPYETREIKFTVNANSPTEKPALNIGDILKFKTTIAGAVTDETPIDNTFTLNQTVVGSYDPNDKTCLEGTVITPSLIGEYVHYMIRFENTGTYAAQNIVVKDMIDLSKFDISSLIPTSSSHSFVIKISEGNKVEFIFENINLPFDDANNDGYIAFKIKTKPTLKVGDTFENEANIYFDYNFPILTNKATSKFETTLGTQDFVFSNYFTLYPNPSSDILNINATKDIEIKSLTIYDILGQVVIAVPNAQTVSNIDVSKLKTGNYFIKIKSDKGSSSIKFIKK
;
A
#
# COMPACT_ATOMS: atom_id res chain seq x y z
N MET A 1 65.19 -26.24 -6.34
CA MET A 1 66.66 -26.10 -6.39
C MET A 1 67.01 -24.63 -6.54
N LYS A 2 68.05 -24.22 -5.81
CA LYS A 2 68.66 -22.90 -5.66
C LYS A 2 68.77 -22.02 -6.93
N LYS A 3 68.52 -20.71 -6.71
CA LYS A 3 69.39 -19.54 -7.01
C LYS A 3 69.55 -18.99 -8.45
N LEU A 4 69.13 -17.72 -8.56
CA LEU A 4 69.95 -16.51 -8.84
C LEU A 4 70.08 -16.03 -10.31
N TYR A 5 70.21 -14.69 -10.41
CA TYR A 5 70.29 -13.76 -11.56
C TYR A 5 68.90 -13.29 -12.03
N ILE A 6 68.54 -12.00 -11.91
CA ILE A 6 69.25 -10.84 -12.46
C ILE A 6 69.18 -9.62 -11.54
N LEU A 7 70.34 -8.97 -11.44
CA LEU A 7 70.66 -7.73 -10.76
C LEU A 7 70.56 -6.57 -11.78
N VAL A 8 70.00 -5.43 -11.36
CA VAL A 8 70.48 -4.06 -11.63
C VAL A 8 70.43 -3.54 -13.09
N THR A 9 69.35 -2.82 -13.33
CA THR A 9 69.34 -1.45 -13.88
C THR A 9 68.36 -0.66 -12.99
N ALA A 10 68.47 0.62 -12.71
CA ALA A 10 69.55 1.59 -12.70
C ALA A 10 68.97 2.81 -11.97
N LEU A 11 69.77 3.42 -11.10
CA LEU A 11 69.68 4.78 -10.57
C LEU A 11 68.59 5.71 -11.14
N CYS A 12 67.62 6.04 -10.29
CA CYS A 12 66.83 7.28 -10.13
C CYS A 12 65.72 6.86 -9.15
N PHE A 13 65.78 7.10 -7.85
CA PHE A 13 65.63 8.40 -7.21
C PHE A 13 66.29 8.33 -5.82
N PHE A 14 67.41 9.04 -5.64
CA PHE A 14 67.68 9.65 -4.34
C PHE A 14 66.74 10.86 -4.26
N ASN A 15 65.70 10.76 -3.46
CA ASN A 15 65.11 11.88 -2.73
C ASN A 15 64.79 11.36 -1.33
N GLY A 16 65.17 12.16 -0.33
CA GLY A 16 65.37 11.73 1.04
C GLY A 16 64.19 10.97 1.65
N LEU A 17 64.52 9.89 2.36
CA LEU A 17 63.72 9.42 3.48
C LEU A 17 63.81 10.49 4.59
N SER A 18 63.05 11.58 4.45
CA SER A 18 62.63 12.33 5.63
C SER A 18 61.56 11.50 6.31
N ALA A 19 61.73 11.20 7.60
CA ALA A 19 60.66 10.61 8.39
C ALA A 19 59.40 11.48 8.24
N GLN A 20 58.23 10.85 8.08
CA GLN A 20 56.98 11.59 7.90
C GLN A 20 56.62 12.23 9.24
N VAL A 21 56.91 13.52 9.37
CA VAL A 21 56.55 14.35 10.53
C VAL A 21 55.02 14.42 10.61
N ILE A 22 54.48 14.14 11.80
CA ILE A 22 53.05 14.20 12.08
C ILE A 22 52.67 15.65 12.39
N ASN A 23 51.61 16.15 11.74
CA ASN A 23 51.11 17.50 11.96
C ASN A 23 50.19 17.54 13.19
N PHE A 24 50.46 18.45 14.12
CA PHE A 24 49.63 18.73 15.30
C PHE A 24 49.17 20.20 15.28
N PRO A 25 47.94 20.48 14.82
CA PRO A 25 47.42 21.86 14.76
C PRO A 25 47.22 22.52 16.12
N ASP A 26 47.06 21.72 17.18
CA ASP A 26 46.98 22.21 18.55
C ASP A 26 48.39 22.37 19.15
N ALA A 27 48.80 23.62 19.34
CA ALA A 27 50.13 23.95 19.87
C ALA A 27 50.34 23.46 21.31
N VAL A 28 49.27 23.33 22.11
CA VAL A 28 49.36 22.83 23.49
C VAL A 28 49.62 21.33 23.45
N LEU A 29 48.92 20.59 22.59
CA LEU A 29 49.16 19.16 22.38
C LEU A 29 50.58 18.90 21.89
N LYS A 30 51.06 19.64 20.87
CA LYS A 30 52.44 19.48 20.37
C LYS A 30 53.46 19.71 21.49
N ASN A 31 53.30 20.78 22.26
CA ASN A 31 54.20 21.08 23.38
C ASN A 31 54.20 19.99 24.45
N ILE A 32 53.03 19.42 24.79
CA ILE A 32 52.94 18.28 25.72
C ILE A 32 53.77 17.11 25.20
N LEU A 33 53.64 16.77 23.91
CA LEU A 33 54.33 15.63 23.31
C LEU A 33 55.85 15.79 23.25
N ILE A 34 56.39 17.00 23.05
CA ILE A 34 57.84 17.22 22.86
C ILE A 34 58.59 17.70 24.11
N SER A 35 57.89 18.14 25.16
CA SER A 35 58.54 18.84 26.28
C SER A 35 58.06 18.45 27.67
N THR A 36 57.15 17.48 27.76
CA THR A 36 56.66 16.98 29.04
C THR A 36 56.78 15.48 29.12
N ASN A 37 56.98 14.95 30.32
CA ASN A 37 56.88 13.52 30.55
C ASN A 37 55.42 13.08 30.33
N CYS A 38 55.07 12.69 29.12
CA CYS A 38 53.73 12.27 28.70
C CYS A 38 53.66 10.79 28.30
N VAL A 39 54.80 10.13 28.10
CA VAL A 39 54.92 8.71 27.76
C VAL A 39 55.38 7.92 28.99
N ASP A 40 54.76 6.77 29.23
CA ASP A 40 55.15 5.80 30.27
C ASP A 40 55.75 4.56 29.59
N ASN A 41 57.08 4.49 29.60
CA ASN A 41 57.83 3.41 28.95
C ASN A 41 57.98 2.16 29.83
N ASN A 42 57.91 2.31 31.15
CA ASN A 42 58.15 1.22 32.09
C ASN A 42 56.86 0.52 32.59
N ASN A 43 55.69 1.09 32.26
CA ASN A 43 54.34 0.67 32.64
C ASN A 43 54.05 0.72 34.16
N ASP A 44 54.71 1.61 34.91
CA ASP A 44 54.42 1.84 36.34
C ASP A 44 53.21 2.75 36.57
N GLY A 45 52.63 3.32 35.50
CA GLY A 45 51.48 4.22 35.54
C GLY A 45 51.86 5.70 35.69
N ILE A 46 53.15 6.02 35.66
CA ILE A 46 53.70 7.37 35.75
C ILE A 46 54.46 7.66 34.45
N ALA A 47 54.14 8.76 33.80
CA ALA A 47 54.89 9.17 32.62
C ALA A 47 56.33 9.58 33.00
N ASP A 48 57.31 9.02 32.30
CA ASP A 48 58.74 9.13 32.60
C ASP A 48 59.56 9.75 31.48
N SER A 49 58.96 10.00 30.30
CA SER A 49 59.61 10.58 29.12
C SER A 49 58.62 11.34 28.22
N ASP A 50 59.13 12.21 27.34
CA ASP A 50 58.38 12.81 26.24
C ASP A 50 58.25 11.82 25.05
N ALA A 51 57.47 12.21 24.04
CA ALA A 51 57.31 11.44 22.81
C ALA A 51 58.42 11.71 21.77
N ASP A 52 59.18 12.81 21.91
CA ASP A 52 60.28 13.21 21.03
C ASP A 52 61.59 12.51 21.44
N THR A 53 61.75 11.27 21.01
CA THR A 53 62.88 10.44 21.43
C THR A 53 64.23 10.92 20.90
N ASN A 54 64.21 11.71 19.82
CA ASN A 54 65.43 12.17 19.15
C ASN A 54 65.77 13.66 19.44
N ASN A 55 64.88 14.37 20.16
CA ASN A 55 64.99 15.76 20.59
C ASN A 55 65.08 16.77 19.43
N ASP A 56 64.41 16.52 18.30
CA ASP A 56 64.37 17.45 17.15
C ASP A 56 63.19 18.43 17.18
N ASN A 57 62.33 18.36 18.21
CA ASN A 57 61.10 19.12 18.43
C ASN A 57 59.98 18.82 17.41
N GLU A 58 60.12 17.75 16.65
CA GLU A 58 59.07 17.17 15.83
C GLU A 58 58.71 15.78 16.36
N ILE A 59 57.55 15.26 15.94
CA ILE A 59 57.17 13.87 16.23
C ILE A 59 56.98 13.18 14.90
N ASP A 60 57.79 12.15 14.65
CA ASP A 60 57.66 11.32 13.46
C ASP A 60 56.84 10.04 13.71
N TYR A 61 56.47 9.37 12.62
CA TYR A 61 55.70 8.12 12.70
C TYR A 61 56.42 7.00 13.49
N ASN A 62 57.75 6.90 13.42
CA ASN A 62 58.48 5.87 14.15
C ASN A 62 58.40 6.11 15.65
N GLU A 63 58.52 7.37 16.08
CA GLU A 63 58.38 7.79 17.48
C GLU A 63 56.96 7.55 17.98
N ALA A 64 55.95 7.97 17.20
CA ALA A 64 54.55 7.79 17.56
C ALA A 64 54.12 6.31 17.62
N SER A 65 54.60 5.47 16.69
CA SER A 65 54.14 4.08 16.54
C SER A 65 54.56 3.14 17.69
N VAL A 66 55.63 3.48 18.44
CA VAL A 66 56.13 2.67 19.57
C VAL A 66 55.51 3.02 20.92
N ILE A 67 54.78 4.13 21.01
CA ILE A 67 54.15 4.60 22.24
C ILE A 67 52.95 3.70 22.59
N ASN A 68 53.02 3.05 23.75
CA ASN A 68 51.94 2.19 24.26
C ASN A 68 51.03 2.92 25.27
N ASN A 69 51.57 3.87 26.03
CA ASN A 69 50.89 4.60 27.11
C ASN A 69 51.12 6.09 26.96
N LEU A 70 50.04 6.85 26.80
CA LEU A 70 50.09 8.31 26.60
C LEU A 70 49.21 9.03 27.62
N TYR A 71 49.80 10.02 28.29
CA TYR A 71 49.16 10.86 29.32
C TYR A 71 49.20 12.31 28.89
N LEU A 72 48.02 12.86 28.61
CA LEU A 72 47.81 14.22 28.16
C LEU A 72 47.11 15.02 29.26
N ASP A 73 47.74 16.10 29.70
CA ASP A 73 47.23 16.99 30.73
C ASP A 73 47.47 18.45 30.31
N GLY A 74 46.39 19.17 30.06
CA GLY A 74 46.44 20.57 29.67
C GLY A 74 45.25 21.00 28.83
N ASN A 75 45.15 22.30 28.58
CA ASN A 75 44.04 22.92 27.86
C ASN A 75 44.08 22.65 26.34
N ILE A 76 44.01 21.38 25.97
CA ILE A 76 43.98 20.88 24.60
C ILE A 76 42.60 21.17 24.00
N SER A 77 42.56 21.62 22.76
CA SER A 77 41.36 21.97 22.01
C SER A 77 41.11 21.06 20.80
N SER A 78 42.14 20.32 20.36
CA SER A 78 42.04 19.28 19.32
C SER A 78 43.02 18.14 19.57
N LEU A 79 42.62 16.91 19.25
CA LEU A 79 43.49 15.71 19.25
C LEU A 79 44.04 15.39 17.85
N GLU A 80 43.79 16.26 16.87
CA GLU A 80 44.29 16.11 15.51
C GLU A 80 45.81 15.93 15.50
N GLY A 81 46.27 14.90 14.78
CA GLY A 81 47.65 14.41 14.79
C GLY A 81 47.81 13.06 15.50
N LEU A 82 47.03 12.80 16.56
CA LEU A 82 46.94 11.46 17.19
C LEU A 82 46.10 10.48 16.34
N GLU A 83 45.23 11.02 15.50
CA GLU A 83 44.30 10.29 14.61
C GLU A 83 45.02 9.80 13.32
N SER A 84 44.42 8.86 12.56
CA SER A 84 44.96 8.29 11.29
C SER A 84 46.01 7.16 11.39
N ASN A 85 45.93 6.27 12.39
CA ASN A 85 46.89 5.17 12.63
C ASN A 85 48.32 5.59 12.98
N ASN A 86 48.60 6.89 13.20
CA ASN A 86 49.94 7.37 13.58
C ASN A 86 50.44 6.76 14.90
N PHE A 87 49.55 6.63 15.89
CA PHE A 87 49.83 6.02 17.19
C PHE A 87 49.30 4.57 17.24
N SER A 88 49.66 3.75 16.24
CA SER A 88 49.15 2.37 16.09
C SER A 88 49.48 1.44 17.27
N GLY A 89 50.51 1.76 18.06
CA GLY A 89 50.93 1.00 19.24
C GLY A 89 50.13 1.31 20.51
N LEU A 90 49.28 2.35 20.49
CA LEU A 90 48.66 2.90 21.68
C LEU A 90 47.63 1.91 22.29
N LYS A 91 47.83 1.60 23.57
CA LYS A 91 46.98 0.71 24.37
C LYS A 91 46.31 1.45 25.51
N ASN A 92 46.98 2.44 26.10
CA ASN A 92 46.48 3.21 27.21
C ASN A 92 46.54 4.71 26.88
N LEU A 93 45.41 5.40 26.97
CA LEU A 93 45.31 6.83 26.71
C LEU A 93 44.61 7.52 27.89
N SER A 94 45.27 8.53 28.45
CA SER A 94 44.74 9.37 29.51
C SER A 94 44.71 10.83 29.05
N ILE A 95 43.57 11.50 29.22
CA ILE A 95 43.30 12.88 28.77
C ILE A 95 42.54 13.63 29.86
N LYS A 96 43.12 14.71 30.39
CA LYS A 96 42.52 15.51 31.46
C LYS A 96 42.75 17.01 31.28
N ASN A 97 41.89 17.80 31.91
CA ASN A 97 41.96 19.28 31.97
C ASN A 97 41.92 19.96 30.60
N THR A 98 41.22 19.37 29.62
CA THR A 98 41.10 19.89 28.26
C THR A 98 39.90 20.82 28.07
N SER A 99 39.91 21.56 26.96
CA SER A 99 38.81 22.36 26.43
C SER A 99 38.05 21.64 25.29
N LEU A 100 38.12 20.31 25.24
CA LEU A 100 37.42 19.50 24.24
C LEU A 100 35.91 19.48 24.53
N ALA A 101 35.12 20.01 23.60
CA ALA A 101 33.66 19.88 23.63
C ALA A 101 33.17 18.53 23.03
N LYS A 102 33.96 17.94 22.14
CA LYS A 102 33.71 16.66 21.46
C LYS A 102 35.04 15.92 21.26
N ILE A 103 34.98 14.60 21.16
CA ILE A 103 36.13 13.73 20.88
C ILE A 103 35.76 12.67 19.83
N SER A 104 36.66 12.43 18.88
CA SER A 104 36.57 11.32 17.93
C SER A 104 37.51 10.19 18.36
N LEU A 105 36.99 8.95 18.42
CA LEU A 105 37.75 7.79 18.87
C LEU A 105 37.85 6.67 17.81
N SER A 106 37.41 6.93 16.58
CA SER A 106 37.26 5.93 15.51
C SER A 106 38.55 5.24 15.08
N TYR A 107 39.70 5.83 15.39
CA TYR A 107 41.02 5.33 14.96
C TYR A 107 41.77 4.56 16.07
N PHE A 108 41.17 4.38 17.25
CA PHE A 108 41.84 3.82 18.43
C PHE A 108 41.39 2.39 18.79
N GLY A 109 41.16 1.53 17.80
CA GLY A 109 40.58 0.19 18.01
C GLY A 109 41.39 -0.75 18.93
N SER A 110 42.69 -0.48 19.12
CA SER A 110 43.61 -1.23 20.00
C SER A 110 43.63 -0.79 21.46
N LEU A 111 42.94 0.31 21.82
CA LEU A 111 42.94 0.82 23.20
C LEU A 111 42.31 -0.20 24.16
N LYS A 112 43.02 -0.46 25.26
CA LYS A 112 42.59 -1.28 26.39
C LYS A 112 42.13 -0.43 27.58
N ILE A 113 42.76 0.73 27.78
CA ILE A 113 42.44 1.66 28.86
C ILE A 113 42.24 3.05 28.27
N LEU A 114 41.09 3.66 28.57
CA LEU A 114 40.78 5.03 28.21
C LEU A 114 40.39 5.81 29.47
N LYS A 115 41.13 6.87 29.78
CA LYS A 115 40.81 7.81 30.85
C LYS A 115 40.58 9.19 30.25
N ILE A 116 39.37 9.70 30.27
CA ILE A 116 38.99 11.04 29.82
C ILE A 116 38.29 11.75 30.99
N ASN A 117 38.96 11.85 32.13
CA ASN A 117 38.40 12.43 33.34
C ASN A 117 38.81 13.90 33.52
N ASN A 118 37.97 14.70 34.19
CA ASN A 118 38.20 16.13 34.41
C ASN A 118 38.23 16.99 33.14
N ASN A 119 37.29 16.79 32.21
CA ASN A 119 37.13 17.64 31.02
C ASN A 119 35.77 18.35 31.05
N SER A 120 35.81 19.58 31.57
CA SER A 120 34.61 20.35 31.93
C SER A 120 33.67 20.73 30.78
N GLN A 121 34.07 20.56 29.51
CA GLN A 121 33.25 20.90 28.34
C GLN A 121 32.71 19.68 27.59
N LEU A 122 33.12 18.46 27.96
CA LEU A 122 32.76 17.25 27.24
C LEU A 122 31.34 16.80 27.62
N LYS A 123 30.41 16.85 26.66
CA LYS A 123 28.98 16.56 26.87
C LYS A 123 28.50 15.21 26.36
N SER A 124 29.28 14.56 25.51
CA SER A 124 28.94 13.26 24.92
C SER A 124 30.20 12.43 24.71
N LEU A 125 30.10 11.11 24.85
CA LEU A 125 31.20 10.18 24.60
C LEU A 125 30.72 9.02 23.72
N LEU A 126 31.39 8.83 22.58
CA LEU A 126 31.14 7.75 21.63
C LEU A 126 32.30 6.75 21.67
N LEU A 127 32.03 5.52 22.10
CA LEU A 127 33.01 4.42 22.22
C LEU A 127 32.92 3.41 21.08
N THR A 128 32.11 3.71 20.05
CA THR A 128 32.00 2.92 18.82
C THR A 128 33.42 2.76 18.25
N TYR A 129 33.80 1.55 17.83
CA TYR A 129 35.11 1.16 17.28
C TYR A 129 36.21 0.75 18.29
N LEU A 130 35.98 0.87 19.60
CA LEU A 130 36.98 0.52 20.65
C LEU A 130 36.92 -0.95 21.10
N THR A 131 37.03 -1.89 20.16
CA THR A 131 36.80 -3.33 20.36
C THR A 131 37.61 -3.99 21.50
N SER A 132 38.80 -3.44 21.82
CA SER A 132 39.71 -3.99 22.84
C SER A 132 39.56 -3.35 24.23
N LEU A 133 38.63 -2.41 24.41
CA LEU A 133 38.53 -1.60 25.62
C LEU A 133 38.09 -2.44 26.83
N SER A 134 38.90 -2.43 27.88
CA SER A 134 38.68 -3.15 29.14
C SER A 134 38.42 -2.23 30.33
N THR A 135 38.93 -0.99 30.29
CA THR A 135 38.79 -0.01 31.38
C THR A 135 38.46 1.37 30.81
N LEU A 136 37.43 1.99 31.37
CA LEU A 136 36.98 3.35 31.06
C LEU A 136 36.89 4.20 32.33
N ASP A 137 37.58 5.33 32.36
CA ASP A 137 37.34 6.40 33.34
C ASP A 137 36.93 7.67 32.60
N CYS A 138 35.67 8.06 32.71
CA CYS A 138 35.11 9.28 32.15
C CYS A 138 34.47 10.14 33.24
N SER A 139 35.02 10.08 34.45
CA SER A 139 34.50 10.83 35.60
C SER A 139 34.78 12.33 35.53
N ASN A 140 33.94 13.12 36.20
CA ASN A 140 34.08 14.59 36.30
C ASN A 140 34.09 15.28 34.92
N ASN A 141 33.03 15.07 34.14
CA ASN A 141 32.77 15.77 32.88
C ASN A 141 31.32 16.33 32.89
N GLN A 142 30.76 16.67 31.72
CA GLN A 142 29.37 17.10 31.56
C GLN A 142 28.57 16.10 30.71
N LEU A 143 28.91 14.81 30.76
CA LEU A 143 28.33 13.81 29.85
C LEU A 143 26.83 13.61 30.13
N ASN A 144 26.01 13.77 29.09
CA ASN A 144 24.58 13.45 29.13
C ASN A 144 24.31 11.99 28.77
N PHE A 145 25.18 11.38 27.95
CA PHE A 145 25.13 9.97 27.59
C PHE A 145 26.52 9.40 27.26
N ILE A 146 26.62 8.07 27.32
CA ILE A 146 27.79 7.28 26.86
C ILE A 146 27.27 6.27 25.83
N LYS A 147 27.71 6.36 24.57
CA LYS A 147 27.35 5.42 23.51
C LYS A 147 28.46 4.40 23.30
N ARG A 148 28.12 3.12 23.15
CA ARG A 148 29.06 2.01 22.96
C ARG A 148 28.54 1.08 21.86
N ASP A 149 29.43 0.29 21.26
CA ASP A 149 29.03 -0.88 20.47
C ASP A 149 28.98 -2.16 21.33
N ASN A 150 28.38 -3.23 20.80
CA ASN A 150 28.23 -4.50 21.52
C ASN A 150 29.48 -5.39 21.47
N THR A 151 30.60 -4.89 20.93
CA THR A 151 31.85 -5.65 20.78
C THR A 151 32.86 -5.39 21.89
N ASN A 152 32.68 -4.31 22.66
CA ASN A 152 33.63 -3.91 23.70
C ASN A 152 33.42 -4.70 25.00
N ASN A 153 34.44 -5.46 25.44
CA ASN A 153 34.39 -6.31 26.62
C ASN A 153 34.85 -5.58 27.91
N ILE A 154 34.23 -4.44 28.22
CA ILE A 154 34.65 -3.54 29.30
C ILE A 154 34.40 -4.19 30.67
N ALA A 155 35.45 -4.25 31.50
CA ALA A 155 35.43 -4.81 32.85
C ALA A 155 35.30 -3.74 33.95
N ASN A 156 35.87 -2.55 33.73
CA ASN A 156 35.94 -1.48 34.74
C ASN A 156 35.42 -0.16 34.16
N VAL A 157 34.41 0.43 34.80
CA VAL A 157 33.81 1.72 34.38
C VAL A 157 33.70 2.67 35.55
N ASN A 158 34.31 3.85 35.42
CA ASN A 158 34.04 5.02 36.27
C ASN A 158 33.42 6.13 35.41
N CYS A 159 32.17 6.47 35.66
CA CYS A 159 31.42 7.54 34.98
C CYS A 159 30.80 8.51 35.99
N SER A 160 31.35 8.55 37.21
CA SER A 160 30.85 9.42 38.27
C SER A 160 31.01 10.91 37.97
N TYR A 161 30.20 11.78 38.59
CA TYR A 161 30.23 13.23 38.38
C TYR A 161 30.00 13.63 36.91
N ASN A 162 28.83 13.27 36.39
CA ASN A 162 28.34 13.60 35.05
C ASN A 162 26.84 13.96 35.11
N ASN A 163 26.21 14.16 33.96
CA ASN A 163 24.79 14.51 33.81
C ASN A 163 23.95 13.35 33.25
N LEU A 164 24.38 12.10 33.44
CA LEU A 164 23.72 10.91 32.86
C LEU A 164 22.32 10.73 33.47
N THR A 165 21.30 10.56 32.63
CA THR A 165 19.90 10.33 33.06
C THR A 165 19.49 8.86 33.02
N THR A 166 20.19 8.07 32.20
CA THR A 166 20.07 6.62 32.08
C THR A 166 21.44 6.02 31.84
N LEU A 167 21.63 4.75 32.22
CA LEU A 167 22.87 4.03 32.00
C LEU A 167 22.59 2.56 31.66
N TYR A 168 23.11 2.11 30.51
CA TYR A 168 22.85 0.79 29.94
C TYR A 168 24.14 -0.04 29.80
N PHE A 169 24.30 -1.08 30.64
CA PHE A 169 25.43 -2.02 30.59
C PHE A 169 25.00 -3.50 30.58
N SER A 170 23.72 -3.76 30.28
CA SER A 170 23.13 -5.11 30.26
C SER A 170 23.80 -6.09 29.28
N ASP A 171 24.40 -5.59 28.19
CA ASP A 171 25.01 -6.43 27.17
C ASP A 171 26.49 -6.81 27.46
N THR A 172 27.06 -6.37 28.59
CA THR A 172 28.48 -6.60 28.94
C THR A 172 28.69 -7.64 30.03
N ASN A 173 28.93 -8.89 29.62
CA ASN A 173 29.22 -9.99 30.56
C ASN A 173 30.56 -9.82 31.32
N ALA A 174 31.51 -9.00 30.87
CA ALA A 174 32.80 -8.82 31.56
C ALA A 174 32.81 -7.75 32.67
N LEU A 175 31.76 -6.92 32.80
CA LEU A 175 31.76 -5.80 33.73
C LEU A 175 31.77 -6.29 35.19
N THR A 176 32.79 -5.93 35.96
CA THR A 176 32.95 -6.33 37.36
C THR A 176 33.05 -5.14 38.31
N ASN A 177 33.44 -3.95 37.82
CA ASN A 177 33.52 -2.73 38.61
C ASN A 177 32.78 -1.58 37.91
N LEU A 178 31.78 -1.00 38.59
CA LEU A 178 31.01 0.14 38.08
C LEU A 178 30.88 1.23 39.15
N ASN A 179 31.35 2.44 38.85
CA ASN A 179 31.04 3.65 39.60
C ASN A 179 30.27 4.64 38.70
N CYS A 180 28.99 4.84 39.03
CA CYS A 180 28.07 5.78 38.37
C CYS A 180 27.47 6.78 39.36
N SER A 181 28.16 7.00 40.50
CA SER A 181 27.72 7.95 41.52
C SER A 181 27.70 9.40 41.04
N ASN A 182 26.92 10.27 41.69
CA ASN A 182 26.85 11.70 41.37
C ASN A 182 26.45 11.97 39.90
N ASN A 183 25.33 11.40 39.48
CA ASN A 183 24.69 11.61 38.18
C ASN A 183 23.20 11.97 38.38
N ASN A 184 22.43 12.01 37.29
CA ASN A 184 20.99 12.25 37.31
C ASN A 184 20.17 10.99 36.93
N ILE A 185 20.70 9.79 37.21
CA ILE A 185 20.15 8.54 36.70
C ILE A 185 18.79 8.25 37.34
N SER A 186 17.77 8.04 36.50
CA SER A 186 16.42 7.65 36.93
C SER A 186 16.23 6.13 36.98
N THR A 187 16.80 5.43 36.00
CA THR A 187 16.81 3.97 35.92
C THR A 187 18.19 3.44 35.55
N LEU A 188 18.65 2.42 36.28
CA LEU A 188 19.93 1.76 36.05
C LEU A 188 19.72 0.33 35.52
N PHE A 189 20.27 0.01 34.34
CA PHE A 189 20.11 -1.29 33.68
C PHE A 189 21.40 -2.13 33.73
N LEU A 190 21.38 -3.19 34.56
CA LEU A 190 22.52 -4.07 34.90
C LEU A 190 22.24 -5.57 34.64
N ASN A 191 21.13 -5.94 34.00
CA ASN A 191 20.75 -7.35 33.78
C ASN A 191 21.72 -8.05 32.81
N ARG A 192 22.68 -8.82 33.35
CA ARG A 192 23.77 -9.51 32.65
C ARG A 192 23.77 -10.99 33.02
N LEU A 193 24.17 -11.87 32.11
CA LEU A 193 24.00 -13.33 32.28
C LEU A 193 25.08 -14.00 33.16
N TYR A 194 26.28 -13.42 33.26
CA TYR A 194 27.41 -14.02 33.96
C TYR A 194 28.33 -12.95 34.57
N ASN A 195 28.73 -13.16 35.83
CA ASN A 195 29.61 -12.36 36.72
C ASN A 195 28.91 -11.46 37.76
N VAL A 196 29.38 -11.57 39.00
CA VAL A 196 28.95 -10.74 40.15
C VAL A 196 29.85 -9.51 40.23
N PHE A 197 29.28 -8.35 40.54
CA PHE A 197 30.08 -7.13 40.76
C PHE A 197 31.08 -7.32 41.92
N SER A 198 32.35 -6.98 41.66
CA SER A 198 33.39 -6.82 42.68
C SER A 198 33.30 -5.45 43.36
N SER A 199 32.86 -4.42 42.64
CA SER A 199 32.55 -3.09 43.15
C SER A 199 31.39 -2.47 42.38
N LEU A 200 30.43 -1.89 43.09
CA LEU A 200 29.26 -1.23 42.51
C LEU A 200 28.90 -0.01 43.34
N GLU A 201 29.09 1.19 42.77
CA GLU A 201 28.81 2.48 43.41
C GLU A 201 27.82 3.29 42.55
N PHE A 202 26.69 3.68 43.13
CA PHE A 202 25.61 4.43 42.43
C PHE A 202 24.94 5.50 43.31
N ASN A 203 25.57 5.85 44.44
CA ASN A 203 25.08 6.87 45.36
C ASN A 203 24.97 8.27 44.72
N ASN A 204 24.19 9.16 45.32
CA ASN A 204 23.97 10.53 44.84
C ASN A 204 23.35 10.62 43.42
N ASN A 205 22.49 9.67 43.05
CA ASN A 205 21.57 9.77 41.91
C ASN A 205 20.16 10.09 42.43
N LEU A 206 19.82 11.37 42.55
CA LEU A 206 18.62 11.81 43.28
C LEU A 206 17.29 11.36 42.65
N ASN A 207 17.29 11.10 41.34
CA ASN A 207 16.11 10.67 40.59
C ASN A 207 15.97 9.15 40.45
N LEU A 208 16.88 8.37 41.06
CA LEU A 208 16.91 6.92 40.92
C LEU A 208 15.63 6.31 41.51
N ASN A 209 14.82 5.69 40.65
CA ASN A 209 13.55 5.07 41.01
C ASN A 209 13.55 3.55 40.76
N SER A 210 14.43 3.05 39.89
CA SER A 210 14.47 1.64 39.52
C SER A 210 15.87 1.16 39.14
N ILE A 211 16.17 -0.09 39.50
CA ILE A 211 17.37 -0.81 39.09
C ILE A 211 16.94 -2.15 38.50
N CYS A 212 17.25 -2.36 37.23
CA CYS A 212 17.09 -3.64 36.55
C CYS A 212 18.39 -4.44 36.73
N ALA A 213 18.34 -5.62 37.34
CA ALA A 213 19.53 -6.42 37.59
C ALA A 213 19.25 -7.92 37.50
N TYR A 214 20.30 -8.69 37.17
CA TYR A 214 20.20 -10.15 37.18
C TYR A 214 20.07 -10.68 38.60
N GLN A 215 19.42 -11.84 38.76
CA GLN A 215 19.05 -12.39 40.07
C GLN A 215 20.22 -12.49 41.05
N SER A 216 21.45 -12.75 40.58
CA SER A 216 22.65 -12.87 41.43
C SER A 216 23.13 -11.56 42.03
N ASP A 217 22.84 -10.41 41.42
CA ASP A 217 23.33 -9.09 41.85
C ASP A 217 22.35 -8.37 42.80
N ILE A 218 21.11 -8.86 42.91
CA ILE A 218 20.05 -8.23 43.71
C ILE A 218 20.46 -8.05 45.17
N SER A 219 21.08 -9.05 45.80
CA SER A 219 21.50 -8.98 47.20
C SER A 219 22.56 -7.91 47.44
N LEU A 220 23.53 -7.77 46.51
CA LEU A 220 24.55 -6.72 46.60
C LEU A 220 23.92 -5.33 46.45
N ILE A 221 23.02 -5.16 45.49
CA ILE A 221 22.32 -3.90 45.23
C ILE A 221 21.47 -3.49 46.44
N GLN A 222 20.74 -4.42 47.03
CA GLN A 222 19.94 -4.20 48.24
C GLN A 222 20.81 -3.74 49.42
N ASN A 223 21.97 -4.37 49.62
CA ASN A 223 22.93 -3.96 50.65
C ASN A 223 23.47 -2.55 50.40
N LYS A 224 23.81 -2.21 49.16
CA LYS A 224 24.28 -0.86 48.79
C LYS A 224 23.18 0.20 48.92
N LEU A 225 21.93 -0.10 48.55
CA LEU A 225 20.79 0.79 48.78
C LEU A 225 20.61 1.10 50.26
N ALA A 226 20.77 0.09 51.13
CA ALA A 226 20.73 0.26 52.58
C ALA A 226 21.94 1.08 53.10
N GLU A 227 23.15 0.82 52.61
CA GLU A 227 24.37 1.57 52.94
C GLU A 227 24.22 3.06 52.60
N TYR A 228 23.59 3.39 51.47
CA TYR A 228 23.38 4.76 51.01
C TYR A 228 22.11 5.43 51.55
N GLY A 229 21.26 4.71 52.29
CA GLY A 229 20.00 5.23 52.84
C GLY A 229 18.93 5.54 51.78
N ILE A 230 18.91 4.82 50.65
CA ILE A 230 17.97 5.03 49.53
C ILE A 230 16.77 4.09 49.68
N SER A 231 15.57 4.62 49.91
CA SER A 231 14.39 3.84 50.34
C SER A 231 13.21 3.72 49.34
N ASN A 232 13.32 4.24 48.11
CA ASN A 232 12.23 4.24 47.11
C ASN A 232 12.65 3.70 45.72
N VAL A 233 13.60 2.77 45.68
CA VAL A 233 14.11 2.19 44.42
C VAL A 233 13.56 0.77 44.24
N THR A 234 12.90 0.52 43.11
CA THR A 234 12.41 -0.83 42.76
C THR A 234 13.52 -1.62 42.08
N VAL A 235 13.88 -2.79 42.62
CA VAL A 235 14.85 -3.70 41.99
C VAL A 235 14.11 -4.84 41.29
N VAL A 236 14.20 -4.93 39.96
CA VAL A 236 13.47 -5.92 39.14
C VAL A 236 14.42 -6.81 38.33
N ASN A 237 13.98 -8.05 38.07
CA ASN A 237 14.71 -9.03 37.25
C ASN A 237 14.11 -9.22 35.83
N SER A 238 12.95 -8.63 35.54
CA SER A 238 12.30 -8.62 34.22
C SER A 238 12.21 -7.17 33.73
N CYS A 239 13.04 -6.84 32.74
CA CYS A 239 13.22 -5.46 32.31
C CYS A 239 12.44 -5.24 31.02
N ALA A 240 11.27 -4.63 31.11
CA ALA A 240 10.65 -3.99 29.95
C ALA A 240 11.48 -2.75 29.57
N LEU A 241 11.67 -2.50 28.27
CA LEU A 241 12.31 -1.28 27.78
C LEU A 241 11.56 -0.05 28.34
N PRO A 242 12.25 1.03 28.74
CA PRO A 242 11.59 2.22 29.25
C PRO A 242 10.67 2.87 28.19
N PRO A 243 9.56 3.50 28.58
CA PRO A 243 8.75 4.29 27.67
C PRO A 243 9.58 5.46 27.10
N CYS A 244 9.46 5.72 25.79
CA CYS A 244 10.21 6.79 25.13
C CYS A 244 9.81 8.19 25.65
N ALA A 245 10.70 9.18 25.47
CA ALA A 245 10.45 10.56 25.87
C ALA A 245 9.19 11.13 25.19
N ALA A 246 8.46 12.01 25.88
CA ALA A 246 7.23 12.61 25.34
C ALA A 246 7.52 13.36 24.03
N GLY A 247 6.87 12.94 22.93
CA GLY A 247 7.07 13.51 21.60
C GLY A 247 8.08 12.76 20.70
N ALA A 248 8.79 11.77 21.25
CA ALA A 248 9.68 10.88 20.50
C ALA A 248 8.96 9.65 19.94
N ILE A 249 9.54 9.04 18.90
CA ILE A 249 9.13 7.75 18.36
C ILE A 249 9.64 6.65 19.29
N CYS A 250 8.73 5.83 19.82
CA CYS A 250 9.08 4.66 20.62
C CYS A 250 9.52 3.52 19.69
N PHE A 251 10.83 3.24 19.62
CA PHE A 251 11.39 2.11 18.89
C PHE A 251 11.19 0.80 19.63
N ASP A 252 10.74 -0.22 18.91
CA ASP A 252 10.61 -1.60 19.40
C ASP A 252 11.92 -2.40 19.27
N ASP A 253 12.88 -1.86 18.50
CA ASP A 253 14.25 -2.37 18.41
C ASP A 253 15.26 -1.24 18.59
N GLU A 254 16.01 -1.32 19.68
CA GLU A 254 17.05 -0.36 20.02
C GLU A 254 18.22 -0.41 19.02
N ASN A 255 18.50 -1.54 18.37
CA ASN A 255 19.48 -1.61 17.29
C ASN A 255 19.00 -0.84 16.06
N PHE A 256 17.69 -0.83 15.77
CA PHE A 256 17.15 0.00 14.70
C PHE A 256 17.30 1.48 15.03
N LYS A 257 16.86 1.90 16.22
CA LYS A 257 17.05 3.27 16.73
C LYS A 257 18.53 3.68 16.65
N ASN A 258 19.42 2.85 17.17
CA ASN A 258 20.87 3.09 17.17
C ASN A 258 21.49 3.15 15.77
N SER A 259 20.97 2.35 14.82
CA SER A 259 21.45 2.33 13.43
C SER A 259 21.21 3.67 12.73
N ILE A 260 20.17 4.41 13.12
CA ILE A 260 19.83 5.71 12.53
C ILE A 260 20.27 6.91 13.38
N LEU A 261 20.39 6.77 14.71
CA LEU A 261 20.94 7.80 15.61
C LEU A 261 22.40 8.15 15.35
N GLY A 262 23.15 7.29 14.65
CA GLY A 262 24.51 7.59 14.20
C GLY A 262 24.59 8.61 13.05
N ASN A 263 23.45 8.93 12.43
CA ASN A 263 23.37 9.85 11.31
C ASN A 263 23.01 11.26 11.80
N THR A 264 23.96 12.21 11.69
CA THR A 264 23.80 13.60 12.13
C THR A 264 22.72 14.39 11.40
N THR A 265 22.07 13.83 10.38
CA THR A 265 20.93 14.45 9.68
C THR A 265 19.57 13.98 10.18
N ILE A 266 19.51 13.00 11.09
CA ILE A 266 18.27 12.39 11.56
C ILE A 266 17.94 12.87 12.97
N ASP A 267 18.87 12.80 13.91
CA ASP A 267 18.76 13.39 15.26
C ASP A 267 19.31 14.83 15.20
N LEU A 268 18.43 15.81 14.99
CA LEU A 268 18.79 17.21 14.74
C LEU A 268 19.10 17.97 16.03
N ASN A 269 18.46 17.57 17.13
CA ASN A 269 18.62 18.22 18.43
C ASN A 269 19.68 17.54 19.31
N PHE A 270 20.21 16.39 18.88
CA PHE A 270 21.24 15.58 19.54
C PHE A 270 20.86 15.13 20.96
N ASP A 271 19.57 14.91 21.19
CA ASP A 271 19.04 14.45 22.48
C ASP A 271 19.02 12.92 22.61
N GLY A 272 19.36 12.19 21.54
CA GLY A 272 19.38 10.73 21.52
C GLY A 272 18.02 10.07 21.34
N GLU A 273 16.98 10.86 21.05
CA GLU A 273 15.65 10.42 20.66
C GLU A 273 15.35 10.88 19.23
N ILE A 274 14.46 10.17 18.52
CA ILE A 274 13.98 10.63 17.20
C ILE A 274 12.55 11.13 17.36
N GLN A 275 12.32 12.42 17.13
CA GLN A 275 10.97 12.99 17.15
C GLN A 275 10.23 12.79 15.82
N PHE A 276 8.90 12.82 15.86
CA PHE A 276 8.07 12.73 14.65
C PHE A 276 8.44 13.81 13.61
N SER A 277 8.76 15.03 14.08
CA SER A 277 9.21 16.14 13.22
C SER A 277 10.54 15.89 12.53
N GLU A 278 11.41 15.08 13.14
CA GLU A 278 12.71 14.71 12.58
C GLU A 278 12.54 13.59 11.56
N ALA A 279 11.76 12.56 11.89
CA ALA A 279 11.43 11.46 10.97
C ALA A 279 10.81 11.96 9.65
N LEU A 280 9.96 13.00 9.71
CA LEU A 280 9.36 13.63 8.53
C LEU A 280 10.37 14.34 7.62
N GLN A 281 11.57 14.67 8.09
CA GLN A 281 12.60 15.33 7.27
C GLN A 281 13.52 14.33 6.54
N VAL A 282 13.47 13.05 6.92
CA VAL A 282 14.35 12.02 6.35
C VAL A 282 13.84 11.59 4.99
N THR A 283 14.67 11.78 3.97
CA THR A 283 14.38 11.36 2.59
C THR A 283 15.24 10.17 2.13
N LYS A 284 16.32 9.86 2.86
CA LYS A 284 17.20 8.71 2.58
C LYS A 284 17.64 8.06 3.88
N MET A 285 17.64 6.72 3.92
CA MET A 285 17.99 5.95 5.12
C MET A 285 18.72 4.66 4.74
N SER A 286 19.69 4.28 5.56
CA SER A 286 20.34 2.98 5.49
C SER A 286 20.27 2.30 6.86
N ILE A 287 19.86 1.04 6.87
CA ILE A 287 19.70 0.21 8.06
C ILE A 287 20.61 -1.00 7.92
N ALA A 288 21.45 -1.25 8.92
CA ALA A 288 22.37 -2.39 8.91
C ALA A 288 22.66 -2.94 10.31
N SER A 289 23.10 -4.20 10.35
CA SER A 289 23.68 -4.92 11.50
C SER A 289 22.78 -5.09 12.73
N ASN A 290 22.51 -6.35 13.11
CA ASN A 290 21.82 -6.77 14.36
C ASN A 290 20.40 -6.22 14.58
N VAL A 291 19.82 -5.51 13.62
CA VAL A 291 18.41 -5.09 13.63
C VAL A 291 17.52 -6.32 13.45
N LYS A 292 16.63 -6.56 14.40
CA LYS A 292 15.63 -7.63 14.48
C LYS A 292 14.21 -7.15 14.16
N SER A 293 13.91 -5.86 14.35
CA SER A 293 12.64 -5.24 13.97
C SER A 293 12.84 -3.83 13.40
N ILE A 294 11.99 -3.47 12.44
CA ILE A 294 11.94 -2.12 11.84
C ILE A 294 10.52 -1.54 11.84
N ASN A 295 9.62 -2.02 12.71
CA ASN A 295 8.20 -1.62 12.65
C ASN A 295 7.97 -0.11 12.75
N THR A 296 8.88 0.62 13.41
CA THR A 296 8.82 2.08 13.51
C THR A 296 9.23 2.83 12.24
N ILE A 297 9.69 2.13 11.20
CA ILE A 297 10.04 2.76 9.92
C ILE A 297 8.83 3.46 9.28
N LYS A 298 7.61 3.04 9.62
CA LYS A 298 6.35 3.65 9.16
C LYS A 298 6.19 5.14 9.46
N TYR A 299 6.95 5.68 10.41
CA TYR A 299 6.91 7.10 10.76
C TYR A 299 7.80 7.98 9.85
N PHE A 300 8.62 7.38 8.98
CA PHE A 300 9.50 8.09 8.04
C PHE A 300 8.81 8.25 6.67
N THR A 301 7.62 8.87 6.65
CA THR A 301 6.72 8.87 5.48
C THR A 301 7.24 9.62 4.25
N ASN A 302 8.24 10.49 4.40
CA ASN A 302 8.87 11.22 3.30
C ASN A 302 10.10 10.52 2.71
N LEU A 303 10.36 9.27 3.10
CA LEU A 303 11.49 8.50 2.62
C LEU A 303 11.36 8.21 1.12
N LYS A 304 12.40 8.57 0.36
CA LYS A 304 12.53 8.33 -1.09
C LYS A 304 13.52 7.22 -1.42
N SER A 305 14.51 6.99 -0.56
CA SER A 305 15.51 5.94 -0.77
C SER A 305 15.77 5.18 0.53
N LEU A 306 15.71 3.85 0.46
CA LEU A 306 15.92 2.96 1.60
C LEU A 306 16.87 1.82 1.25
N THR A 307 17.87 1.61 2.11
CA THR A 307 18.79 0.48 2.04
C THR A 307 18.70 -0.34 3.33
N ILE A 308 18.48 -1.65 3.23
CA ILE A 308 18.42 -2.60 4.35
C ILE A 308 19.42 -3.72 4.09
N VAL A 309 20.51 -3.79 4.86
CA VAL A 309 21.59 -4.74 4.58
C VAL A 309 22.02 -5.49 5.84
N SER A 310 22.19 -6.81 5.74
CA SER A 310 22.75 -7.63 6.84
C SER A 310 21.99 -7.50 8.17
N THR A 311 20.66 -7.47 8.12
CA THR A 311 19.79 -7.45 9.31
C THR A 311 19.42 -8.87 9.76
N GLN A 312 18.93 -8.98 11.00
CA GLN A 312 18.41 -10.20 11.62
C GLN A 312 16.88 -10.17 11.73
N ILE A 313 16.20 -9.39 10.87
CA ILE A 313 14.75 -9.29 10.87
C ILE A 313 14.16 -10.66 10.56
N VAL A 314 13.28 -11.14 11.43
CA VAL A 314 12.62 -12.43 11.28
C VAL A 314 11.24 -12.22 10.67
N GLU A 315 10.82 -13.15 9.81
CA GLU A 315 9.50 -13.20 9.17
C GLU A 315 9.26 -12.15 8.07
N THR A 316 8.96 -10.90 8.42
CA THR A 316 8.38 -9.93 7.48
C THR A 316 9.05 -8.56 7.53
N ILE A 317 9.38 -8.02 6.35
CA ILE A 317 9.70 -6.61 6.13
C ILE A 317 8.47 -5.94 5.50
N ASP A 318 7.78 -5.08 6.23
CA ASP A 318 6.60 -4.36 5.75
C ASP A 318 6.91 -2.88 5.51
N LEU A 319 6.88 -2.46 4.23
CA LEU A 319 7.20 -1.10 3.81
C LEU A 319 5.98 -0.36 3.23
N THR A 320 4.77 -0.93 3.34
CA THR A 320 3.57 -0.45 2.65
C THR A 320 3.16 0.98 3.01
N SER A 321 3.61 1.49 4.16
CA SER A 321 3.40 2.88 4.62
C SER A 321 4.30 3.92 3.95
N LEU A 322 5.38 3.50 3.28
CA LEU A 322 6.40 4.39 2.70
C LEU A 322 6.07 4.78 1.25
N VAL A 323 4.86 5.29 1.01
CA VAL A 323 4.31 5.54 -0.34
C VAL A 323 5.15 6.47 -1.24
N ASN A 324 6.05 7.25 -0.66
CA ASN A 324 6.97 8.15 -1.38
C ASN A 324 8.28 7.49 -1.82
N LEU A 325 8.49 6.19 -1.52
CA LEU A 325 9.73 5.50 -1.81
C LEU A 325 9.93 5.35 -3.33
N GLU A 326 11.08 5.81 -3.82
CA GLU A 326 11.50 5.76 -5.23
C GLU A 326 12.57 4.68 -5.47
N ASP A 327 13.45 4.44 -4.50
CA ASP A 327 14.54 3.45 -4.61
C ASP A 327 14.63 2.56 -3.36
N LEU A 328 14.58 1.23 -3.56
CA LEU A 328 14.66 0.25 -2.48
C LEU A 328 15.78 -0.77 -2.73
N THR A 329 16.69 -0.90 -1.76
CA THR A 329 17.71 -1.95 -1.72
C THR A 329 17.56 -2.76 -0.44
N VAL A 330 17.39 -4.08 -0.55
CA VAL A 330 17.35 -5.03 0.57
C VAL A 330 18.30 -6.18 0.24
N GLU A 331 19.50 -6.22 0.80
CA GLU A 331 20.49 -7.23 0.42
C GLU A 331 21.11 -7.94 1.63
N TRP A 332 21.59 -9.16 1.42
CA TRP A 332 22.35 -9.91 2.43
C TRP A 332 21.59 -10.20 3.73
N ASN A 333 20.26 -10.28 3.67
CA ASN A 333 19.44 -10.64 4.83
C ASN A 333 19.07 -12.13 4.77
N SER A 334 19.46 -12.87 5.80
CA SER A 334 19.32 -14.33 5.81
C SER A 334 18.10 -14.83 6.56
N SER A 335 17.33 -13.97 7.23
CA SER A 335 16.31 -14.38 8.21
C SER A 335 14.86 -14.17 7.77
N PHE A 336 14.53 -13.11 7.02
CA PHE A 336 13.14 -12.81 6.65
C PHE A 336 12.66 -13.67 5.47
N SER A 337 11.35 -13.97 5.44
CA SER A 337 10.73 -14.80 4.40
C SER A 337 9.78 -14.02 3.48
N THR A 338 9.33 -12.83 3.92
CA THR A 338 8.33 -12.00 3.24
C THR A 338 8.75 -10.54 3.18
N LEU A 339 8.62 -9.91 2.00
CA LEU A 339 8.77 -8.47 1.77
C LEU A 339 7.45 -7.92 1.20
N LYS A 340 6.84 -6.95 1.88
CA LYS A 340 5.58 -6.31 1.44
C LYS A 340 5.83 -4.91 0.89
N ILE A 341 5.49 -4.71 -0.38
CA ILE A 341 5.74 -3.48 -1.14
C ILE A 341 4.57 -3.07 -2.06
N ASP A 342 3.39 -3.66 -1.92
CA ASP A 342 2.30 -3.62 -2.92
C ASP A 342 1.73 -2.21 -3.19
N ASN A 343 1.85 -1.26 -2.26
CA ASN A 343 1.34 0.12 -2.40
C ASN A 343 2.42 1.15 -2.80
N LEU A 344 3.65 0.71 -3.10
CA LEU A 344 4.77 1.61 -3.40
C LEU A 344 4.76 2.09 -4.85
N VAL A 345 3.68 2.74 -5.28
CA VAL A 345 3.45 3.15 -6.69
C VAL A 345 4.51 4.11 -7.24
N ASN A 346 5.26 4.80 -6.38
CA ASN A 346 6.37 5.68 -6.75
C ASN A 346 7.71 4.96 -6.92
N LEU A 347 7.79 3.67 -6.58
CA LEU A 347 9.03 2.90 -6.62
C LEU A 347 9.50 2.74 -8.07
N LYS A 348 10.72 3.20 -8.35
CA LYS A 348 11.39 3.18 -9.67
C LYS A 348 12.42 2.07 -9.77
N THR A 349 13.14 1.79 -8.68
CA THR A 349 14.15 0.73 -8.64
C THR A 349 13.99 -0.17 -7.42
N LEU A 350 14.10 -1.47 -7.65
CA LEU A 350 14.06 -2.51 -6.62
C LEU A 350 15.29 -3.41 -6.75
N ASN A 351 16.05 -3.53 -5.67
CA ASN A 351 17.17 -4.44 -5.55
C ASN A 351 17.05 -5.32 -4.31
N ILE A 352 16.82 -6.61 -4.49
CA ILE A 352 16.62 -7.59 -3.41
C ILE A 352 17.56 -8.80 -3.55
N ASN A 353 18.81 -8.58 -3.94
CA ASN A 353 19.76 -9.67 -4.12
C ASN A 353 20.18 -10.31 -2.79
N ASN A 354 20.57 -11.58 -2.82
CA ASN A 354 21.19 -12.28 -1.68
C ASN A 354 20.31 -12.31 -0.40
N ASN A 355 18.98 -12.46 -0.53
CA ASN A 355 18.09 -12.70 0.59
C ASN A 355 17.66 -14.17 0.62
N HIS A 356 18.44 -14.98 1.34
CA HIS A 356 18.40 -16.43 1.19
C HIS A 356 17.04 -17.04 1.53
N ASN A 357 16.35 -16.53 2.55
CA ASN A 357 15.06 -17.05 3.05
C ASN A 357 13.83 -16.47 2.35
N LEU A 358 13.99 -15.51 1.45
CA LEU A 358 12.87 -14.90 0.73
C LEU A 358 12.21 -15.93 -0.18
N SER A 359 10.91 -16.18 0.04
CA SER A 359 10.17 -17.25 -0.65
C SER A 359 9.33 -16.76 -1.84
N GLY A 360 8.90 -15.49 -1.79
CA GLY A 360 8.06 -14.87 -2.80
C GLY A 360 8.29 -13.36 -2.93
N LEU A 361 8.10 -12.84 -4.14
CA LEU A 361 8.06 -11.42 -4.43
C LEU A 361 6.71 -11.06 -5.06
N TYR A 362 5.96 -10.19 -4.38
CA TYR A 362 4.67 -9.66 -4.81
C TYR A 362 4.82 -8.16 -5.03
N ALA A 363 4.67 -7.73 -6.28
CA ALA A 363 4.90 -6.35 -6.71
C ALA A 363 3.91 -5.97 -7.83
N ASN A 364 2.67 -6.43 -7.66
CA ASN A 364 1.60 -6.13 -8.60
C ASN A 364 1.23 -4.63 -8.49
N GLY A 365 0.99 -3.95 -9.61
CA GLY A 365 0.53 -2.56 -9.63
C GLY A 365 1.61 -1.49 -9.41
N LEU A 366 2.89 -1.84 -9.30
CA LEU A 366 3.99 -0.89 -9.19
C LEU A 366 4.30 -0.23 -10.55
N THR A 367 3.42 0.67 -10.97
CA THR A 367 3.41 1.24 -12.33
C THR A 367 4.65 2.05 -12.68
N ASN A 368 5.35 2.68 -11.72
CA ASN A 368 6.59 3.43 -11.99
C ASN A 368 7.87 2.58 -11.95
N LEU A 369 7.77 1.28 -11.63
CA LEU A 369 8.93 0.42 -11.47
C LEU A 369 9.60 0.18 -12.82
N SER A 370 10.86 0.60 -12.94
CA SER A 370 11.65 0.55 -14.17
C SER A 370 12.71 -0.55 -14.17
N SER A 371 13.20 -0.94 -12.98
CA SER A 371 14.27 -1.93 -12.83
C SER A 371 14.07 -2.80 -11.60
N VAL A 372 14.15 -4.13 -11.78
CA VAL A 372 14.14 -5.12 -10.70
C VAL A 372 15.40 -5.98 -10.77
N LYS A 373 16.10 -6.08 -9.64
CA LYS A 373 17.19 -7.03 -9.40
C LYS A 373 16.83 -7.90 -8.20
N CYS A 374 16.77 -9.21 -8.38
CA CYS A 374 16.45 -10.17 -7.34
C CYS A 374 17.24 -11.47 -7.52
N ASN A 375 18.55 -11.33 -7.71
CA ASN A 375 19.46 -12.45 -7.93
C ASN A 375 19.85 -13.15 -6.63
N ILE A 376 20.11 -14.45 -6.68
CA ILE A 376 20.70 -15.20 -5.56
C ILE A 376 19.76 -15.23 -4.33
N ASN A 377 18.46 -15.48 -4.55
CA ASN A 377 17.48 -15.76 -3.49
C ASN A 377 17.07 -17.24 -3.57
N GLN A 378 17.78 -18.08 -2.82
CA GLN A 378 17.72 -19.54 -2.96
C GLN A 378 16.31 -20.15 -2.88
N TYR A 379 15.41 -19.58 -2.07
CA TYR A 379 14.03 -20.09 -1.89
C TYR A 379 12.97 -19.29 -2.67
N LEU A 380 13.37 -18.27 -3.44
CA LEU A 380 12.43 -17.43 -4.18
C LEU A 380 11.82 -18.24 -5.32
N SER A 381 10.59 -18.71 -5.11
CA SER A 381 9.87 -19.59 -6.03
C SER A 381 8.66 -18.90 -6.68
N VAL A 382 8.14 -17.85 -6.04
CA VAL A 382 7.01 -17.04 -6.52
C VAL A 382 7.51 -15.66 -6.93
N PHE A 383 7.19 -15.24 -8.15
CA PHE A 383 7.53 -13.91 -8.69
C PHE A 383 6.31 -13.34 -9.40
N GLN A 384 5.68 -12.30 -8.84
CA GLN A 384 4.46 -11.68 -9.37
C GLN A 384 4.63 -10.18 -9.60
N MET A 385 4.45 -9.75 -10.85
CA MET A 385 4.66 -8.37 -11.33
C MET A 385 3.53 -7.90 -12.27
N LYS A 386 2.28 -8.32 -12.02
CA LYS A 386 1.14 -7.91 -12.86
C LYS A 386 1.00 -6.39 -12.82
N ASN A 387 0.79 -5.76 -13.97
CA ASN A 387 0.61 -4.31 -14.11
C ASN A 387 1.83 -3.41 -13.78
N ALA A 388 3.06 -3.94 -13.73
CA ALA A 388 4.29 -3.13 -13.71
C ALA A 388 4.65 -2.62 -15.12
N SER A 389 3.83 -1.71 -15.66
CA SER A 389 3.83 -1.34 -17.09
C SER A 389 5.07 -0.60 -17.59
N ASN A 390 5.83 0.08 -16.73
CA ASN A 390 7.04 0.83 -17.10
C ASN A 390 8.36 0.05 -16.92
N LEU A 391 8.28 -1.26 -16.69
CA LEU A 391 9.45 -2.10 -16.45
C LEU A 391 10.35 -2.16 -17.69
N LEU A 392 11.64 -1.84 -17.51
CA LEU A 392 12.65 -1.84 -18.57
C LEU A 392 13.63 -3.00 -18.41
N THR A 393 14.02 -3.33 -17.18
CA THR A 393 15.03 -4.36 -16.90
C THR A 393 14.65 -5.27 -15.74
N ILE A 394 14.82 -6.57 -15.95
CA ILE A 394 14.60 -7.62 -14.94
C ILE A 394 15.85 -8.49 -14.85
N ASP A 395 16.36 -8.68 -13.64
CA ASP A 395 17.35 -9.71 -13.35
C ASP A 395 16.90 -10.53 -12.12
N CYS A 396 16.40 -11.73 -12.38
CA CYS A 396 15.93 -12.71 -11.40
C CYS A 396 16.69 -14.03 -11.53
N SER A 397 17.99 -13.94 -11.80
CA SER A 397 18.86 -15.09 -12.02
C SER A 397 19.28 -15.78 -10.71
N ASN A 398 19.50 -17.09 -10.73
CA ASN A 398 19.91 -17.90 -9.57
C ASN A 398 18.87 -17.89 -8.43
N ASN A 399 17.63 -18.29 -8.73
CA ASN A 399 16.55 -18.46 -7.75
C ASN A 399 15.88 -19.84 -7.92
N ALA A 400 14.70 -20.04 -7.31
CA ALA A 400 13.88 -21.25 -7.42
C ALA A 400 12.58 -21.03 -8.22
N ILE A 401 12.52 -19.97 -9.06
CA ILE A 401 11.31 -19.55 -9.77
C ILE A 401 10.85 -20.64 -10.73
N THR A 402 9.56 -20.97 -10.74
CA THR A 402 8.98 -22.06 -11.55
C THR A 402 8.25 -21.59 -12.81
N SER A 403 7.83 -20.33 -12.83
CA SER A 403 7.21 -19.67 -13.98
C SER A 403 7.47 -18.15 -13.90
N LEU A 404 7.59 -17.51 -15.05
CA LEU A 404 7.74 -16.05 -15.15
C LEU A 404 6.71 -15.53 -16.15
N ASP A 405 5.74 -14.75 -15.67
CA ASP A 405 4.64 -14.21 -16.47
C ASP A 405 4.62 -12.67 -16.45
N LEU A 406 4.86 -12.07 -17.62
CA LEU A 406 4.98 -10.62 -17.81
C LEU A 406 3.88 -10.07 -18.74
N LEU A 407 2.66 -10.63 -18.71
CA LEU A 407 1.55 -10.35 -19.62
C LEU A 407 1.33 -8.87 -20.02
N ASN A 408 1.64 -7.90 -19.14
CA ASN A 408 1.47 -6.46 -19.36
C ASN A 408 2.78 -5.66 -19.63
N GLY A 409 3.92 -6.33 -19.77
CA GLY A 409 5.20 -5.68 -20.10
C GLY A 409 5.27 -5.31 -21.58
N THR A 410 5.33 -4.01 -21.91
CA THR A 410 5.37 -3.51 -23.30
C THR A 410 6.71 -2.89 -23.69
N ASN A 411 7.49 -2.41 -22.72
CA ASN A 411 8.72 -1.63 -22.95
C ASN A 411 10.00 -2.31 -22.44
N ILE A 412 9.94 -3.59 -22.09
CA ILE A 412 11.07 -4.31 -21.49
C ILE A 412 12.21 -4.43 -22.50
N LYS A 413 13.41 -4.03 -22.06
CA LYS A 413 14.67 -4.07 -22.83
C LYS A 413 15.57 -5.24 -22.44
N SER A 414 15.53 -5.69 -21.18
CA SER A 414 16.40 -6.76 -20.70
C SER A 414 15.65 -7.71 -19.77
N ILE A 415 15.72 -9.01 -20.04
CA ILE A 415 15.22 -10.07 -19.15
C ILE A 415 16.35 -11.05 -18.89
N LYS A 416 16.75 -11.18 -17.62
CA LYS A 416 17.71 -12.17 -17.14
C LYS A 416 17.04 -13.01 -16.07
N CYS A 417 16.90 -14.30 -16.32
CA CYS A 417 16.23 -15.24 -15.43
C CYS A 417 16.94 -16.60 -15.43
N SER A 418 18.28 -16.59 -15.60
CA SER A 418 19.05 -17.82 -15.71
C SER A 418 19.12 -18.58 -14.39
N ASN A 419 19.39 -19.90 -14.47
CA ASN A 419 19.54 -20.79 -13.32
C ASN A 419 18.33 -20.74 -12.37
N ASN A 420 17.17 -21.13 -12.90
CA ASN A 420 15.90 -21.23 -12.17
C ASN A 420 15.23 -22.59 -12.45
N ASN A 421 13.99 -22.77 -11.99
CA ASN A 421 13.15 -23.93 -12.29
C ASN A 421 12.06 -23.61 -13.33
N ILE A 422 12.25 -22.59 -14.17
CA ILE A 422 11.21 -22.07 -15.07
C ILE A 422 10.84 -23.12 -16.10
N THR A 423 9.56 -23.45 -16.18
CA THR A 423 8.98 -24.32 -17.23
C THR A 423 8.20 -23.53 -18.27
N TYR A 424 7.79 -22.30 -17.92
CA TYR A 424 7.01 -21.39 -18.76
C TYR A 424 7.52 -19.95 -18.58
N LEU A 425 7.89 -19.32 -19.69
CA LEU A 425 8.33 -17.92 -19.76
C LEU A 425 7.43 -17.16 -20.73
N ASN A 426 6.64 -16.23 -20.20
CA ASN A 426 5.90 -15.25 -20.98
C ASN A 426 6.60 -13.89 -20.90
N THR A 427 7.08 -13.39 -22.03
CA THR A 427 7.79 -12.11 -22.13
C THR A 427 6.84 -10.90 -22.25
N GLY A 428 5.53 -11.13 -22.25
CA GLY A 428 4.53 -10.09 -22.47
C GLY A 428 4.41 -9.70 -23.94
N SER A 429 3.99 -8.46 -24.20
CA SER A 429 3.85 -7.92 -25.57
C SER A 429 5.05 -7.05 -25.98
N THR A 430 6.19 -7.18 -25.30
CA THR A 430 7.38 -6.37 -25.59
C THR A 430 7.99 -6.73 -26.95
N THR A 431 8.30 -5.71 -27.75
CA THR A 431 9.09 -5.82 -28.99
C THR A 431 10.46 -5.13 -28.87
N ASN A 432 10.73 -4.52 -27.71
CA ASN A 432 11.89 -3.66 -27.44
C ASN A 432 13.07 -4.38 -26.77
N LEU A 433 13.03 -5.71 -26.66
CA LEU A 433 14.11 -6.48 -26.03
C LEU A 433 15.43 -6.29 -26.78
N ILE A 434 16.51 -6.13 -26.00
CA ILE A 434 17.90 -6.01 -26.42
C ILE A 434 18.70 -7.22 -25.90
N ASP A 435 18.42 -7.66 -24.67
CA ASP A 435 19.09 -8.77 -24.00
C ASP A 435 18.07 -9.74 -23.39
N LEU A 436 18.17 -11.02 -23.74
CA LEU A 436 17.31 -12.09 -23.23
C LEU A 436 18.16 -13.29 -22.80
N ASN A 437 18.22 -13.54 -21.49
CA ASN A 437 18.91 -14.68 -20.91
C ASN A 437 17.98 -15.50 -20.00
N PHE A 438 17.68 -16.72 -20.41
CA PHE A 438 16.88 -17.67 -19.65
C PHE A 438 17.57 -19.05 -19.54
N SER A 439 18.91 -19.04 -19.60
CA SER A 439 19.71 -20.27 -19.54
C SER A 439 19.56 -21.04 -18.21
N GLY A 440 19.80 -22.36 -18.21
CA GLY A 440 19.75 -23.17 -16.99
C GLY A 440 18.36 -23.29 -16.38
N ASN A 441 17.34 -23.51 -17.22
CA ASN A 441 15.95 -23.67 -16.83
C ASN A 441 15.36 -25.00 -17.34
N LYS A 442 14.05 -25.19 -17.20
CA LYS A 442 13.31 -26.39 -17.63
C LYS A 442 12.37 -26.09 -18.80
N ILE A 443 12.68 -25.08 -19.60
CA ILE A 443 11.85 -24.65 -20.74
C ILE A 443 12.04 -25.63 -21.90
N THR A 444 10.96 -26.20 -22.43
CA THR A 444 10.99 -27.15 -23.55
C THR A 444 10.64 -26.51 -24.89
N THR A 445 9.88 -25.40 -24.86
CA THR A 445 9.45 -24.64 -26.04
C THR A 445 9.44 -23.16 -25.71
N PHE A 446 9.76 -22.31 -26.68
CA PHE A 446 9.70 -20.86 -26.54
C PHE A 446 9.31 -20.24 -27.89
N THR A 447 8.28 -19.39 -27.89
CA THR A 447 7.88 -18.65 -29.10
C THR A 447 8.58 -17.30 -29.10
N PHE A 448 9.40 -17.05 -30.10
CA PHE A 448 10.04 -15.76 -30.29
C PHE A 448 9.04 -14.81 -30.94
N LEU A 449 8.75 -13.68 -30.30
CA LEU A 449 8.05 -12.56 -30.94
C LEU A 449 9.06 -11.82 -31.85
N PRO A 450 8.62 -10.91 -32.76
CA PRO A 450 9.53 -10.08 -33.54
C PRO A 450 10.28 -9.08 -32.63
N PHE A 451 11.30 -9.56 -31.93
CA PHE A 451 12.18 -8.77 -31.08
C PHE A 451 13.19 -8.05 -31.96
N VAL A 452 12.70 -7.04 -32.70
CA VAL A 452 13.46 -6.35 -33.72
C VAL A 452 14.75 -5.70 -33.20
N ASN A 453 14.85 -5.44 -31.90
CA ASN A 453 16.01 -4.82 -31.27
C ASN A 453 16.95 -5.80 -30.56
N LEU A 454 16.66 -7.11 -30.57
CA LEU A 454 17.39 -8.09 -29.77
C LEU A 454 18.81 -8.26 -30.29
N GLN A 455 19.80 -8.11 -29.41
CA GLN A 455 21.23 -8.20 -29.72
C GLN A 455 21.88 -9.42 -29.07
N THR A 456 21.46 -9.78 -27.86
CA THR A 456 21.98 -10.94 -27.12
C THR A 456 20.85 -11.89 -26.74
N LEU A 457 21.03 -13.18 -27.06
CA LEU A 457 20.11 -14.24 -26.70
C LEU A 457 20.87 -15.42 -26.09
N ASN A 458 20.49 -15.82 -24.87
CA ASN A 458 21.02 -16.99 -24.19
C ASN A 458 19.91 -17.90 -23.65
N PHE A 459 19.77 -19.07 -24.26
CA PHE A 459 18.82 -20.10 -23.83
C PHE A 459 19.50 -21.43 -23.48
N SER A 460 20.83 -21.39 -23.31
CA SER A 460 21.68 -22.52 -22.92
C SER A 460 21.09 -23.37 -21.79
N ALA A 461 21.39 -24.67 -21.77
CA ALA A 461 21.00 -25.60 -20.71
C ALA A 461 19.47 -25.61 -20.44
N ASN A 462 18.66 -25.51 -21.50
CA ASN A 462 17.23 -25.79 -21.49
C ASN A 462 16.93 -26.95 -22.44
N PRO A 463 15.94 -27.82 -22.18
CA PRO A 463 15.57 -28.91 -23.07
C PRO A 463 14.76 -28.45 -24.32
N ILE A 464 15.24 -27.45 -25.06
CA ILE A 464 14.58 -26.88 -26.25
C ILE A 464 15.04 -27.64 -27.49
N SER A 465 14.16 -28.44 -28.09
CA SER A 465 14.50 -29.24 -29.27
C SER A 465 14.30 -28.53 -30.62
N ILE A 466 13.45 -27.49 -30.66
CA ILE A 466 13.11 -26.72 -31.87
C ILE A 466 13.01 -25.25 -31.47
N PHE A 467 13.50 -24.37 -32.34
CA PHE A 467 13.45 -22.92 -32.17
C PHE A 467 13.30 -22.24 -33.55
N ASP A 468 12.65 -21.07 -33.58
CA ASP A 468 12.53 -20.21 -34.77
C ASP A 468 13.06 -18.81 -34.42
N LEU A 469 14.18 -18.40 -35.02
CA LEU A 469 14.78 -17.08 -34.80
C LEU A 469 14.43 -16.09 -35.92
N THR A 470 13.45 -16.42 -36.78
CA THR A 470 13.09 -15.58 -37.92
C THR A 470 12.70 -14.18 -37.45
N GLY A 471 13.26 -13.15 -38.11
CA GLY A 471 12.98 -11.75 -37.78
C GLY A 471 13.87 -11.14 -36.69
N LEU A 472 14.76 -11.91 -36.06
CA LEU A 472 15.75 -11.41 -35.08
C LEU A 472 16.98 -10.78 -35.77
N ASN A 473 16.75 -9.90 -36.74
CA ASN A 473 17.78 -9.43 -37.67
C ASN A 473 18.94 -8.70 -36.99
N ASN A 474 18.73 -8.13 -35.80
CA ASN A 474 19.75 -7.39 -35.05
C ASN A 474 20.54 -8.26 -34.05
N LEU A 475 20.29 -9.58 -34.02
CA LEU A 475 20.97 -10.49 -33.09
C LEU A 475 22.46 -10.57 -33.42
N GLN A 476 23.31 -10.27 -32.43
CA GLN A 476 24.77 -10.28 -32.55
C GLN A 476 25.40 -11.46 -31.82
N LYS A 477 24.80 -11.90 -30.70
CA LYS A 477 25.31 -13.00 -29.88
C LYS A 477 24.21 -14.02 -29.57
N LEU A 478 24.48 -15.28 -29.90
CA LEU A 478 23.59 -16.42 -29.62
C LEU A 478 24.30 -17.49 -28.79
N GLU A 479 23.73 -17.82 -27.64
CA GLU A 479 24.19 -18.90 -26.75
C GLU A 479 23.08 -19.96 -26.57
N CYS A 480 23.34 -21.16 -27.07
CA CYS A 480 22.41 -22.30 -27.11
C CYS A 480 23.11 -23.62 -26.73
N GLN A 481 24.11 -23.56 -25.85
CA GLN A 481 24.87 -24.74 -25.45
C GLN A 481 24.02 -25.70 -24.58
N SER A 482 24.24 -27.00 -24.70
CA SER A 482 23.49 -28.02 -23.94
C SER A 482 21.95 -27.93 -24.08
N ALA A 483 21.45 -27.46 -25.23
CA ALA A 483 20.03 -27.26 -25.47
C ALA A 483 19.28 -28.49 -26.03
N LYS A 484 20.02 -29.55 -26.40
CA LYS A 484 19.52 -30.77 -27.09
C LYS A 484 19.06 -30.51 -28.53
N LEU A 485 19.79 -29.66 -29.24
CA LEU A 485 19.51 -29.33 -30.64
C LEU A 485 20.07 -30.39 -31.59
N SER A 486 19.29 -30.81 -32.58
CA SER A 486 19.74 -31.67 -33.68
C SER A 486 20.26 -30.89 -34.89
N LYS A 487 19.80 -29.65 -35.08
CA LYS A 487 20.23 -28.72 -36.12
C LYS A 487 20.25 -27.29 -35.56
N VAL A 488 21.20 -26.48 -36.02
CA VAL A 488 21.22 -25.03 -35.78
C VAL A 488 21.18 -24.31 -37.13
N ASP A 489 20.10 -23.58 -37.39
CA ASP A 489 19.97 -22.76 -38.59
C ASP A 489 19.86 -21.29 -38.19
N VAL A 490 20.90 -20.52 -38.53
CA VAL A 490 21.03 -19.08 -38.28
C VAL A 490 21.42 -18.34 -39.55
N SER A 491 21.25 -18.98 -40.71
CA SER A 491 21.55 -18.43 -42.04
C SER A 491 20.77 -17.15 -42.37
N TYR A 492 19.68 -16.91 -41.66
CA TYR A 492 18.82 -15.74 -41.81
C TYR A 492 19.08 -14.64 -40.77
N LEU A 493 20.16 -14.74 -39.97
CA LEU A 493 20.55 -13.72 -38.98
C LEU A 493 21.73 -12.87 -39.50
N PRO A 494 21.49 -11.76 -40.21
CA PRO A 494 22.53 -11.04 -40.95
C PRO A 494 23.57 -10.35 -40.07
N ASN A 495 23.30 -10.12 -38.78
CA ASN A 495 24.20 -9.38 -37.88
C ASN A 495 24.91 -10.27 -36.83
N LEU A 496 24.81 -11.59 -36.96
CA LEU A 496 25.36 -12.53 -35.99
C LEU A 496 26.90 -12.54 -36.02
N LYS A 497 27.51 -12.27 -34.86
CA LYS A 497 28.97 -12.20 -34.68
C LYS A 497 29.52 -13.34 -33.81
N GLU A 498 28.75 -13.77 -32.82
CA GLU A 498 29.16 -14.78 -31.86
C GLU A 498 28.10 -15.89 -31.75
N LEU A 499 28.51 -17.13 -31.98
CA LEU A 499 27.66 -18.32 -31.80
C LEU A 499 28.30 -19.31 -30.85
N ASN A 500 27.60 -19.66 -29.78
CA ASN A 500 27.95 -20.77 -28.90
C ASN A 500 26.85 -21.82 -28.90
N CYS A 501 27.11 -22.95 -29.55
CA CYS A 501 26.18 -24.08 -29.64
C CYS A 501 26.85 -25.39 -29.18
N GLY A 502 27.81 -25.32 -28.26
CA GLY A 502 28.50 -26.49 -27.71
C GLY A 502 27.59 -27.46 -26.94
N TYR A 503 28.08 -28.68 -26.72
CA TYR A 503 27.45 -29.71 -25.89
C TYR A 503 26.02 -30.10 -26.31
N ASN A 504 25.66 -29.91 -27.58
CA ASN A 504 24.45 -30.44 -28.19
C ASN A 504 24.76 -31.82 -28.80
N ASN A 505 24.74 -32.87 -27.97
CA ASN A 505 25.22 -34.20 -28.35
C ASN A 505 24.53 -34.84 -29.57
N ILE A 506 23.36 -34.35 -30.00
CA ILE A 506 22.63 -34.86 -31.19
C ILE A 506 22.73 -33.94 -32.40
N LEU A 507 23.49 -32.84 -32.31
CA LEU A 507 23.65 -31.85 -33.38
C LEU A 507 24.45 -32.43 -34.55
N THR A 508 23.86 -32.45 -35.73
CA THR A 508 24.48 -32.96 -36.97
C THR A 508 24.87 -31.87 -37.94
N ASP A 509 24.11 -30.77 -37.97
CA ASP A 509 24.22 -29.73 -39.00
C ASP A 509 24.11 -28.32 -38.43
N ILE A 510 24.95 -27.41 -38.94
CA ILE A 510 24.95 -25.99 -38.60
C ILE A 510 24.91 -25.16 -39.89
N PHE A 511 23.95 -24.26 -40.02
CA PHE A 511 23.81 -23.34 -41.17
C PHE A 511 24.00 -21.90 -40.69
N ILE A 512 25.12 -21.28 -41.03
CA ILE A 512 25.51 -19.89 -40.64
C ILE A 512 25.87 -19.06 -41.88
N LYS A 513 25.43 -19.44 -43.08
CA LYS A 513 25.64 -18.64 -44.29
C LYS A 513 24.67 -17.47 -44.33
N ASN A 514 25.03 -16.35 -43.73
CA ASN A 514 24.16 -15.20 -43.48
C ASN A 514 24.54 -13.92 -44.23
N ASN A 515 25.58 -13.95 -45.07
CA ASN A 515 26.14 -12.82 -45.81
C ASN A 515 26.37 -11.58 -44.91
N ASN A 516 26.89 -11.78 -43.70
CA ASN A 516 26.97 -10.74 -42.68
C ASN A 516 27.67 -9.46 -43.19
N PRO A 517 26.95 -8.32 -43.33
CA PRO A 517 27.52 -7.09 -43.90
C PRO A 517 28.29 -6.24 -42.88
N ASN A 518 28.26 -6.58 -41.58
CA ASN A 518 28.62 -5.71 -40.46
C ASN A 518 29.80 -6.22 -39.61
N GLN A 519 30.75 -6.92 -40.25
CA GLN A 519 31.84 -7.73 -39.70
C GLN A 519 31.43 -9.18 -39.48
N ASP A 520 32.13 -10.07 -40.19
CA ASP A 520 32.03 -11.53 -40.21
C ASP A 520 32.03 -12.18 -38.82
N LEU A 521 31.72 -13.48 -38.76
CA LEU A 521 31.70 -14.28 -37.54
C LEU A 521 33.05 -14.15 -36.79
N THR A 522 33.03 -13.64 -35.56
CA THR A 522 34.25 -13.41 -34.76
C THR A 522 34.54 -14.56 -33.81
N ALA A 523 33.51 -15.27 -33.35
CA ALA A 523 33.65 -16.42 -32.47
C ALA A 523 32.59 -17.50 -32.72
N LEU A 524 33.04 -18.76 -32.77
CA LEU A 524 32.21 -19.95 -32.82
C LEU A 524 32.68 -20.94 -31.75
N ASN A 525 31.75 -21.47 -30.94
CA ASN A 525 32.01 -22.57 -30.02
C ASN A 525 31.09 -23.78 -30.34
N ILE A 526 31.71 -24.88 -30.75
CA ILE A 526 31.05 -26.17 -31.10
C ILE A 526 31.58 -27.35 -30.26
N ILE A 527 32.28 -27.08 -29.15
CA ILE A 527 32.87 -28.11 -28.30
C ILE A 527 31.80 -29.08 -27.81
N GLY A 528 32.07 -30.39 -27.84
CA GLY A 528 31.17 -31.43 -27.33
C GLY A 528 30.11 -31.93 -28.34
N ASN A 529 30.05 -31.37 -29.55
CA ASN A 529 29.11 -31.80 -30.60
C ASN A 529 29.67 -32.98 -31.42
N LEU A 530 29.85 -34.15 -30.80
CA LEU A 530 30.52 -35.30 -31.41
C LEU A 530 29.84 -35.85 -32.69
N ASN A 531 28.55 -35.56 -32.88
CA ASN A 531 27.78 -35.98 -34.05
C ASN A 531 27.75 -34.96 -35.19
N LEU A 532 28.39 -33.79 -35.03
CA LEU A 532 28.42 -32.75 -36.04
C LEU A 532 29.15 -33.27 -37.29
N LYS A 533 28.48 -33.20 -38.44
CA LYS A 533 28.99 -33.64 -39.75
C LYS A 533 29.07 -32.53 -40.77
N HIS A 534 28.29 -31.47 -40.60
CA HIS A 534 28.18 -30.43 -41.62
C HIS A 534 28.08 -29.04 -41.02
N ILE A 535 28.79 -28.09 -41.63
CA ILE A 535 28.66 -26.67 -41.39
C ILE A 535 28.58 -25.96 -42.74
N CYS A 536 27.43 -25.33 -43.04
CA CYS A 536 27.35 -24.37 -44.13
C CYS A 536 27.64 -22.96 -43.62
N ALA A 537 28.56 -22.24 -44.26
CA ALA A 537 28.89 -20.86 -43.87
C ALA A 537 29.41 -20.03 -45.05
N ASP A 538 29.53 -18.72 -44.85
CA ASP A 538 30.21 -17.86 -45.82
C ASP A 538 31.71 -18.16 -45.85
N ILE A 539 32.33 -18.04 -47.04
CA ILE A 539 33.76 -18.35 -47.25
C ILE A 539 34.64 -17.54 -46.30
N ILE A 540 34.22 -16.32 -46.00
CA ILE A 540 34.95 -15.38 -45.15
C ILE A 540 35.03 -15.84 -43.68
N ASP A 541 34.05 -16.64 -43.21
CA ASP A 541 34.00 -17.19 -41.86
C ASP A 541 34.83 -18.47 -41.67
N PHE A 542 35.30 -19.08 -42.77
CA PHE A 542 35.92 -20.41 -42.74
C PHE A 542 37.11 -20.51 -41.77
N ASN A 543 37.90 -19.45 -41.63
CA ASN A 543 39.04 -19.44 -40.71
C ASN A 543 38.61 -19.56 -39.24
N VAL A 544 37.55 -18.84 -38.85
CA VAL A 544 37.01 -18.87 -37.48
C VAL A 544 36.36 -20.22 -37.21
N ILE A 545 35.64 -20.77 -38.20
CA ILE A 545 34.99 -22.08 -38.11
C ILE A 545 36.02 -23.20 -38.00
N GLN A 546 37.04 -23.20 -38.87
CA GLN A 546 38.09 -24.22 -38.87
C GLN A 546 38.85 -24.22 -37.53
N LYS A 547 39.19 -23.05 -37.00
CA LYS A 547 39.80 -22.93 -35.67
C LYS A 547 38.90 -23.55 -34.59
N SER A 548 37.59 -23.37 -34.68
CA SER A 548 36.64 -23.96 -33.73
C SER A 548 36.54 -25.49 -33.86
N ILE A 549 36.57 -26.03 -35.09
CA ILE A 549 36.63 -27.47 -35.37
C ILE A 549 37.88 -28.09 -34.73
N ASP A 550 39.04 -27.47 -34.98
CA ASP A 550 40.33 -27.94 -34.48
C ASP A 550 40.36 -27.94 -32.95
N LEU A 551 39.91 -26.86 -32.31
CA LEU A 551 39.82 -26.74 -30.85
C LEU A 551 38.84 -27.73 -30.22
N SER A 552 37.82 -28.15 -30.98
CA SER A 552 36.80 -29.10 -30.52
C SER A 552 37.19 -30.56 -30.72
N GLY A 553 38.29 -30.84 -31.43
CA GLY A 553 38.75 -32.20 -31.73
C GLY A 553 37.80 -32.99 -32.64
N LEU A 554 36.98 -32.30 -33.43
CA LEU A 554 36.03 -32.92 -34.35
C LEU A 554 36.74 -33.36 -35.63
N ASN A 555 36.45 -34.57 -36.09
CA ASN A 555 37.01 -35.13 -37.33
C ASN A 555 35.89 -35.33 -38.35
N ASN A 556 36.20 -35.12 -39.64
CA ASN A 556 35.27 -35.31 -40.77
C ASN A 556 34.02 -34.39 -40.76
N VAL A 557 34.16 -33.16 -40.28
CA VAL A 557 33.14 -32.13 -40.46
C VAL A 557 33.29 -31.53 -41.87
N LEU A 558 32.27 -31.64 -42.70
CA LEU A 558 32.21 -30.99 -44.01
C LEU A 558 31.90 -29.50 -43.80
N LEU A 559 32.83 -28.64 -44.21
CA LEU A 559 32.65 -27.20 -44.27
C LEU A 559 32.49 -26.79 -45.74
N ASP A 560 31.34 -26.20 -46.10
CA ASP A 560 31.09 -25.73 -47.47
C ASP A 560 30.33 -24.40 -47.51
N SER A 561 30.48 -23.68 -48.63
CA SER A 561 29.85 -22.37 -48.88
C SER A 561 28.71 -22.44 -49.88
N SER A 562 28.44 -23.62 -50.43
CA SER A 562 27.39 -23.83 -51.43
C SER A 562 26.02 -23.93 -50.76
N CYS A 563 25.97 -24.36 -49.48
CA CYS A 563 24.78 -24.83 -48.77
C CYS A 563 23.99 -25.89 -49.54
N SER A 564 24.51 -26.37 -50.67
CA SER A 564 24.03 -27.53 -51.38
C SER A 564 24.62 -28.76 -50.71
N CYS A 565 23.93 -29.17 -49.65
CA CYS A 565 24.06 -30.49 -49.07
C CYS A 565 23.81 -31.55 -50.16
N VAL A 566 24.89 -32.19 -50.65
CA VAL A 566 24.77 -33.44 -51.42
C VAL A 566 24.56 -34.56 -50.38
N GLY A 567 23.32 -34.64 -49.89
CA GLY A 567 22.92 -35.45 -48.73
C GLY A 567 22.43 -34.58 -47.57
N ALA A 568 21.10 -34.61 -47.36
CA ALA A 568 20.30 -34.00 -46.27
C ALA A 568 20.23 -32.46 -46.16
N CYS A 569 19.26 -31.84 -46.86
CA CYS A 569 18.50 -30.68 -46.36
C CYS A 569 17.02 -30.90 -46.69
N SER A 570 16.17 -31.12 -45.68
CA SER A 570 14.72 -31.29 -45.82
C SER A 570 13.98 -30.08 -45.26
N ASP A 571 12.88 -29.66 -45.90
CA ASP A 571 11.86 -28.77 -45.33
C ASP A 571 11.51 -29.25 -43.91
N ALA A 572 11.38 -28.33 -42.97
CA ALA A 572 11.30 -28.67 -41.55
C ALA A 572 9.99 -29.41 -41.28
N ILE A 573 10.13 -30.70 -40.99
CA ILE A 573 9.03 -31.58 -40.60
C ILE A 573 8.49 -31.12 -39.25
N ILE A 574 7.19 -30.84 -39.19
CA ILE A 574 6.51 -30.54 -37.94
C ILE A 574 6.48 -31.80 -37.08
N ASN A 575 7.00 -31.70 -35.86
CA ASN A 575 6.92 -32.79 -34.89
C ASN A 575 5.46 -32.95 -34.42
N ILE A 576 4.79 -33.98 -34.94
CA ILE A 576 3.43 -34.37 -34.54
C ILE A 576 3.53 -35.72 -33.82
N PRO A 577 3.72 -35.73 -32.48
CA PRO A 577 4.01 -36.96 -31.75
C PRO A 577 2.78 -37.87 -31.58
N ASP A 578 1.57 -37.33 -31.69
CA ASP A 578 0.35 -38.13 -31.67
C ASP A 578 0.15 -38.78 -33.06
N PRO A 579 0.29 -40.12 -33.17
CA PRO A 579 0.23 -40.79 -34.47
C PRO A 579 -1.17 -40.72 -35.10
N ILE A 580 -2.22 -40.58 -34.28
CA ILE A 580 -3.60 -40.46 -34.75
C ILE A 580 -3.81 -39.06 -35.31
N PHE A 581 -3.29 -38.04 -34.65
CA PHE A 581 -3.33 -36.67 -35.16
C PHE A 581 -2.57 -36.54 -36.49
N LYS A 582 -1.34 -37.08 -36.56
CA LYS A 582 -0.56 -37.09 -37.81
C LYS A 582 -1.28 -37.82 -38.93
N ALA A 583 -1.82 -39.02 -38.66
CA ALA A 583 -2.58 -39.78 -39.65
C ALA A 583 -3.84 -39.03 -40.13
N LYS A 584 -4.53 -38.31 -39.24
CA LYS A 584 -5.68 -37.48 -39.59
C LYS A 584 -5.28 -36.37 -40.55
N LEU A 585 -4.19 -35.65 -40.29
CA LEU A 585 -3.68 -34.59 -41.18
C LEU A 585 -3.28 -35.14 -42.56
N LEU A 586 -2.55 -36.26 -42.59
CA LEU A 586 -2.14 -36.93 -43.84
C LEU A 586 -3.33 -37.45 -44.65
N SER A 587 -4.46 -37.73 -44.00
CA SER A 587 -5.68 -38.17 -44.67
C SER A 587 -6.40 -37.03 -45.41
N ALA A 588 -6.03 -35.77 -45.20
CA ALA A 588 -6.69 -34.63 -45.84
C ALA A 588 -6.61 -34.71 -47.37
N THR A 589 -7.73 -34.46 -48.04
CA THR A 589 -7.82 -34.41 -49.51
C THR A 589 -8.80 -33.33 -49.94
N ASN A 590 -8.83 -33.01 -51.23
CA ASN A 590 -9.86 -32.14 -51.81
C ASN A 590 -11.27 -32.77 -51.84
N GLN A 591 -11.43 -34.03 -51.39
CA GLN A 591 -12.70 -34.75 -51.37
C GLN A 591 -13.25 -35.00 -49.96
N ASN A 592 -12.50 -34.65 -48.91
CA ASN A 592 -12.94 -34.85 -47.53
C ASN A 592 -12.89 -33.58 -46.71
N TYR A 593 -13.54 -33.64 -45.55
CA TYR A 593 -13.81 -32.48 -44.73
C TYR A 593 -12.68 -32.13 -43.76
N VAL A 594 -11.50 -32.74 -43.90
CA VAL A 594 -10.41 -32.64 -42.90
C VAL A 594 -9.79 -31.25 -42.87
N ALA A 595 -9.48 -30.66 -44.04
CA ALA A 595 -8.76 -29.38 -44.09
C ALA A 595 -9.22 -28.50 -45.25
N ARG A 596 -9.39 -27.20 -44.98
CA ARG A 596 -9.58 -26.18 -46.03
C ARG A 596 -8.37 -25.26 -46.12
N ASN A 597 -8.03 -24.83 -47.32
CA ASN A 597 -6.98 -23.85 -47.55
C ASN A 597 -7.45 -22.40 -47.30
N LEU A 598 -6.56 -21.44 -47.47
CA LEU A 598 -6.83 -20.00 -47.32
C LEU A 598 -7.94 -19.45 -48.23
N SER A 599 -8.29 -20.15 -49.32
CA SER A 599 -9.40 -19.81 -50.21
C SER A 599 -10.73 -20.46 -49.82
N GLY A 600 -10.75 -21.26 -48.74
CA GLY A 600 -11.94 -21.96 -48.26
C GLY A 600 -12.23 -23.30 -48.95
N SER A 601 -11.38 -23.75 -49.88
CA SER A 601 -11.54 -25.02 -50.58
C SER A 601 -10.88 -26.17 -49.82
N TYR A 602 -11.50 -27.36 -49.84
CA TYR A 602 -10.87 -28.57 -49.31
C TYR A 602 -9.62 -28.92 -50.11
N PHE A 603 -8.55 -29.35 -49.43
CA PHE A 603 -7.28 -29.65 -50.09
C PHE A 603 -6.47 -30.72 -49.36
N LYS A 604 -5.44 -31.23 -50.04
CA LYS A 604 -4.46 -32.13 -49.46
C LYS A 604 -3.36 -31.33 -48.75
N ILE A 605 -3.10 -31.61 -47.47
CA ILE A 605 -2.04 -30.94 -46.70
C ILE A 605 -0.66 -31.43 -47.14
N ASP A 606 -0.44 -32.75 -47.11
CA ASP A 606 0.79 -33.43 -47.58
C ASP A 606 0.92 -33.31 -49.12
N ALA A 607 1.40 -32.15 -49.55
CA ALA A 607 1.49 -31.73 -50.93
C ALA A 607 2.58 -32.50 -51.67
N ASN A 608 3.66 -32.88 -50.98
CA ASN A 608 4.79 -33.58 -51.58
C ASN A 608 4.67 -35.12 -51.52
N ASN A 609 3.69 -35.67 -50.79
CA ASN A 609 3.41 -37.10 -50.60
C ASN A 609 4.50 -37.88 -49.84
N ASP A 610 5.33 -37.22 -49.05
CA ASP A 610 6.41 -37.88 -48.29
C ASP A 610 5.93 -38.48 -46.95
N LYS A 611 4.63 -38.33 -46.62
CA LYS A 611 3.98 -38.77 -45.38
C LYS A 611 4.45 -38.03 -44.12
N GLU A 612 5.14 -36.92 -44.31
CA GLU A 612 5.43 -35.95 -43.27
C GLU A 612 4.56 -34.71 -43.49
N ILE A 613 4.46 -33.85 -42.48
CA ILE A 613 3.82 -32.53 -42.64
C ILE A 613 4.90 -31.49 -42.42
N GLN A 614 5.14 -30.62 -43.40
CA GLN A 614 6.14 -29.56 -43.25
C GLN A 614 5.53 -28.20 -42.91
N LEU A 615 6.37 -27.27 -42.45
CA LEU A 615 5.95 -25.90 -42.12
C LEU A 615 5.24 -25.21 -43.29
N SER A 616 5.77 -25.39 -44.51
CA SER A 616 5.19 -24.82 -45.72
C SER A 616 3.78 -25.35 -46.02
N GLU A 617 3.50 -26.60 -45.68
CA GLU A 617 2.20 -27.24 -45.84
C GLU A 617 1.20 -26.75 -44.79
N ALA A 618 1.60 -26.72 -43.52
CA ALA A 618 0.76 -26.22 -42.43
C ALA A 618 0.36 -24.75 -42.60
N PHE A 619 1.25 -23.92 -43.17
CA PHE A 619 0.98 -22.51 -43.45
C PHE A 619 -0.26 -22.30 -44.34
N ASN A 620 -0.56 -23.24 -45.25
CA ASN A 620 -1.65 -23.10 -46.20
C ASN A 620 -3.03 -23.49 -45.63
N VAL A 621 -3.10 -23.96 -44.39
CA VAL A 621 -4.33 -24.44 -43.76
C VAL A 621 -5.08 -23.30 -43.06
N TYR A 622 -6.37 -23.16 -43.39
CA TYR A 622 -7.29 -22.21 -42.77
C TYR A 622 -8.30 -22.88 -41.82
N SER A 623 -8.72 -24.11 -42.10
CA SER A 623 -9.70 -24.81 -41.27
C SER A 623 -9.30 -26.26 -41.10
N LEU A 624 -9.46 -26.78 -39.87
CA LEU A 624 -9.17 -28.16 -39.51
C LEU A 624 -10.36 -28.82 -38.79
N THR A 625 -10.73 -30.00 -39.28
CA THR A 625 -11.79 -30.86 -38.75
C THR A 625 -11.18 -32.16 -38.22
N LEU A 626 -10.99 -32.23 -36.92
CA LEU A 626 -10.28 -33.26 -36.17
C LEU A 626 -11.19 -34.04 -35.20
N ASN A 627 -12.50 -33.80 -35.24
CA ASN A 627 -13.47 -34.38 -34.31
C ASN A 627 -13.51 -35.92 -34.35
N GLU A 628 -13.94 -36.52 -33.23
CA GLU A 628 -14.27 -37.96 -33.09
C GLU A 628 -13.18 -38.92 -33.59
N SER A 629 -11.91 -38.53 -33.44
CA SER A 629 -10.78 -39.24 -34.03
C SER A 629 -9.93 -40.00 -33.01
N ASN A 630 -10.27 -39.95 -31.71
CA ASN A 630 -9.47 -40.50 -30.59
C ASN A 630 -8.08 -39.83 -30.42
N ILE A 631 -7.91 -38.60 -30.90
CA ILE A 631 -6.65 -37.85 -30.76
C ILE A 631 -6.41 -37.52 -29.28
N SER A 632 -5.20 -37.76 -28.78
CA SER A 632 -4.82 -37.54 -27.38
C SER A 632 -3.98 -36.28 -27.19
N SER A 633 -3.26 -35.82 -28.22
CA SER A 633 -2.48 -34.59 -28.21
C SER A 633 -2.54 -33.88 -29.57
N LEU A 634 -2.66 -32.55 -29.54
CA LEU A 634 -2.53 -31.68 -30.70
C LEU A 634 -1.17 -30.99 -30.79
N LEU A 635 -0.12 -31.50 -30.11
CA LEU A 635 1.22 -30.94 -30.26
C LEU A 635 1.63 -30.94 -31.75
N GLY A 636 2.12 -29.80 -32.23
CA GLY A 636 2.36 -29.51 -33.65
C GLY A 636 1.31 -28.60 -34.28
N ILE A 637 0.13 -28.42 -33.67
CA ILE A 637 -0.92 -27.51 -34.17
C ILE A 637 -0.47 -26.05 -34.14
N GLU A 638 0.45 -25.68 -33.26
CA GLU A 638 0.97 -24.32 -33.09
C GLU A 638 1.64 -23.74 -34.34
N TYR A 639 2.04 -24.60 -35.30
CA TYR A 639 2.64 -24.20 -36.58
C TYR A 639 1.60 -23.88 -37.67
N PHE A 640 0.31 -24.15 -37.44
CA PHE A 640 -0.78 -23.90 -38.39
C PHE A 640 -1.32 -22.48 -38.27
N VAL A 641 -0.43 -21.48 -38.34
CA VAL A 641 -0.65 -20.06 -37.96
C VAL A 641 -1.81 -19.36 -38.68
N ASN A 642 -2.30 -19.90 -39.79
CA ASN A 642 -3.41 -19.34 -40.55
C ASN A 642 -4.78 -19.96 -40.23
N VAL A 643 -4.86 -20.90 -39.30
CA VAL A 643 -6.11 -21.56 -38.91
C VAL A 643 -7.07 -20.55 -38.28
N GLY A 644 -8.23 -20.37 -38.93
CA GLY A 644 -9.37 -19.60 -38.45
C GLY A 644 -10.50 -20.45 -37.84
N VAL A 645 -10.54 -21.75 -38.14
CA VAL A 645 -11.59 -22.67 -37.67
C VAL A 645 -10.95 -23.98 -37.20
N LEU A 646 -11.18 -24.36 -35.95
CA LEU A 646 -10.70 -25.60 -35.35
C LEU A 646 -11.84 -26.39 -34.70
N ASP A 647 -12.18 -27.53 -35.31
CA ASP A 647 -13.17 -28.48 -34.77
C ASP A 647 -12.44 -29.73 -34.25
N CYS A 648 -12.26 -29.86 -32.94
CA CYS A 648 -11.52 -30.97 -32.30
C CYS A 648 -12.33 -31.70 -31.22
N TYR A 649 -13.66 -31.63 -31.31
CA TYR A 649 -14.58 -32.18 -30.31
C TYR A 649 -14.60 -33.73 -30.24
N PHE A 650 -15.03 -34.28 -29.09
CA PHE A 650 -15.08 -35.72 -28.78
C PHE A 650 -13.77 -36.47 -29.09
N ASN A 651 -12.66 -35.95 -28.56
CA ASN A 651 -11.34 -36.59 -28.56
C ASN A 651 -10.88 -36.86 -27.12
N LYS A 652 -9.58 -37.06 -26.89
CA LYS A 652 -8.95 -37.31 -25.58
C LYS A 652 -7.91 -36.23 -25.24
N ILE A 653 -8.11 -35.01 -25.75
CA ILE A 653 -7.16 -33.92 -25.64
C ILE A 653 -7.20 -33.35 -24.22
N LYS A 654 -6.12 -33.53 -23.45
CA LYS A 654 -6.03 -33.00 -22.07
C LYS A 654 -5.54 -31.55 -22.01
N LEU A 655 -4.74 -31.14 -22.99
CA LEU A 655 -4.15 -29.82 -23.10
C LEU A 655 -4.36 -29.30 -24.53
N LEU A 656 -5.13 -28.23 -24.66
CA LEU A 656 -5.36 -27.53 -25.93
C LEU A 656 -4.58 -26.22 -25.93
N ASN A 657 -3.41 -26.21 -26.56
CA ASN A 657 -2.64 -24.99 -26.76
C ASN A 657 -2.93 -24.40 -28.16
N VAL A 658 -3.58 -23.25 -28.19
CA VAL A 658 -3.97 -22.53 -29.43
C VAL A 658 -3.51 -21.08 -29.42
N SER A 659 -2.59 -20.70 -28.52
CA SER A 659 -2.19 -19.29 -28.32
C SER A 659 -1.62 -18.63 -29.57
N ASN A 660 -0.96 -19.41 -30.43
CA ASN A 660 -0.30 -18.90 -31.64
C ASN A 660 -1.25 -18.78 -32.85
N LEU A 661 -2.52 -19.21 -32.69
CA LEU A 661 -3.50 -19.21 -33.77
C LEU A 661 -4.36 -17.94 -33.74
N SER A 662 -3.71 -16.79 -33.87
CA SER A 662 -4.33 -15.46 -33.71
C SER A 662 -5.47 -15.14 -34.68
N LYS A 663 -5.63 -15.94 -35.74
CA LYS A 663 -6.73 -15.84 -36.71
C LYS A 663 -7.96 -16.68 -36.34
N LEU A 664 -7.92 -17.45 -35.25
CA LEU A 664 -9.04 -18.27 -34.81
C LEU A 664 -10.28 -17.43 -34.56
N ALA A 665 -11.34 -17.74 -35.31
CA ALA A 665 -12.67 -17.22 -35.11
C ALA A 665 -13.59 -18.26 -34.45
N TYR A 666 -13.43 -19.54 -34.80
CA TYR A 666 -14.31 -20.62 -34.34
C TYR A 666 -13.51 -21.77 -33.70
N ILE A 667 -13.89 -22.15 -32.48
CA ILE A 667 -13.33 -23.31 -31.76
C ILE A 667 -14.46 -24.20 -31.27
N GLN A 668 -14.39 -25.48 -31.61
CA GLN A 668 -15.23 -26.54 -31.02
C GLN A 668 -14.35 -27.62 -30.38
N CYS A 669 -14.31 -27.65 -29.06
CA CYS A 669 -13.46 -28.56 -28.29
C CYS A 669 -14.24 -29.35 -27.22
N GLN A 670 -15.56 -29.47 -27.37
CA GLN A 670 -16.40 -30.18 -26.41
C GLN A 670 -16.02 -31.66 -26.25
N GLY A 671 -16.20 -32.23 -25.06
CA GLY A 671 -16.04 -33.67 -24.85
C GLY A 671 -14.59 -34.18 -24.89
N ASN A 672 -13.62 -33.39 -24.40
CA ASN A 672 -12.20 -33.75 -24.41
C ASN A 672 -11.60 -34.02 -23.01
N GLY A 673 -12.29 -33.61 -21.94
CA GLY A 673 -11.78 -33.69 -20.57
C GLY A 673 -10.75 -32.60 -20.25
N LEU A 674 -10.82 -31.45 -20.93
CA LEU A 674 -9.97 -30.29 -20.66
C LEU A 674 -10.21 -29.77 -19.23
N THR A 675 -9.12 -29.54 -18.48
CA THR A 675 -9.19 -28.94 -17.13
C THR A 675 -8.95 -27.43 -17.14
N SER A 676 -8.36 -26.91 -18.20
CA SER A 676 -8.15 -25.48 -18.43
C SER A 676 -8.22 -25.17 -19.93
N LEU A 677 -8.58 -23.93 -20.25
CA LEU A 677 -8.59 -23.41 -21.62
C LEU A 677 -8.19 -21.94 -21.58
N ASN A 678 -7.00 -21.62 -22.11
CA ASN A 678 -6.55 -20.23 -22.24
C ASN A 678 -6.68 -19.77 -23.69
N ILE A 679 -7.58 -18.82 -23.92
CA ILE A 679 -7.86 -18.21 -25.22
C ILE A 679 -7.92 -16.68 -25.13
N SER A 680 -7.42 -16.10 -24.03
CA SER A 680 -7.50 -14.67 -23.73
C SER A 680 -6.86 -13.77 -24.80
N GLY A 681 -5.84 -14.27 -25.52
CA GLY A 681 -5.16 -13.56 -26.62
C GLY A 681 -5.86 -13.67 -27.98
N LEU A 682 -6.93 -14.46 -28.10
CA LEU A 682 -7.60 -14.76 -29.37
C LEU A 682 -8.83 -13.86 -29.56
N THR A 683 -8.60 -12.55 -29.67
CA THR A 683 -9.64 -11.50 -29.71
C THR A 683 -10.61 -11.57 -30.91
N LYS A 684 -10.33 -12.44 -31.90
CA LYS A 684 -11.17 -12.70 -33.07
C LYS A 684 -12.16 -13.84 -32.90
N ILE A 685 -12.17 -14.50 -31.74
CA ILE A 685 -13.14 -15.56 -31.46
C ILE A 685 -14.55 -14.99 -31.47
N GLN A 686 -15.38 -15.58 -32.34
CA GLN A 686 -16.80 -15.30 -32.48
C GLN A 686 -17.67 -16.44 -31.95
N ARG A 687 -17.15 -17.68 -32.00
CA ARG A 687 -17.86 -18.88 -31.54
C ARG A 687 -16.92 -19.79 -30.75
N LEU A 688 -17.32 -20.06 -29.51
CA LEU A 688 -16.64 -21.00 -28.62
C LEU A 688 -17.62 -22.06 -28.12
N ILE A 689 -17.33 -23.32 -28.45
CA ILE A 689 -18.04 -24.48 -27.88
C ILE A 689 -17.01 -25.31 -27.11
N CYS A 690 -17.04 -25.20 -25.79
CA CYS A 690 -16.14 -25.90 -24.88
C CYS A 690 -16.91 -26.75 -23.84
N SER A 691 -18.17 -27.09 -24.14
CA SER A 691 -19.03 -27.87 -23.27
C SER A 691 -18.53 -29.30 -23.01
N SER A 692 -19.09 -29.98 -22.01
CA SER A 692 -18.71 -31.37 -21.69
C SER A 692 -17.21 -31.57 -21.44
N ASN A 693 -16.61 -30.68 -20.65
CA ASN A 693 -15.21 -30.75 -20.23
C ASN A 693 -15.12 -30.69 -18.68
N SER A 694 -13.93 -30.46 -18.13
CA SER A 694 -13.66 -30.37 -16.69
C SER A 694 -13.10 -29.00 -16.30
N LEU A 695 -13.48 -27.93 -17.01
CA LEU A 695 -13.01 -26.58 -16.76
C LEU A 695 -13.52 -26.09 -15.40
N THR A 696 -12.64 -25.51 -14.59
CA THR A 696 -12.98 -24.97 -13.26
C THR A 696 -13.18 -23.46 -13.24
N SER A 697 -12.63 -22.74 -14.22
CA SER A 697 -12.87 -21.32 -14.44
C SER A 697 -12.72 -21.01 -15.93
N LEU A 698 -13.35 -19.92 -16.38
CA LEU A 698 -13.26 -19.47 -17.76
C LEU A 698 -13.32 -17.94 -17.81
N ASP A 699 -12.29 -17.32 -18.37
CA ASP A 699 -12.21 -15.89 -18.57
C ASP A 699 -12.23 -15.54 -20.05
N LEU A 700 -13.31 -14.86 -20.46
CA LEU A 700 -13.63 -14.44 -21.83
C LEU A 700 -13.79 -12.92 -21.92
N SER A 701 -13.37 -12.16 -20.90
CA SER A 701 -13.53 -10.71 -20.84
C SER A 701 -12.88 -9.95 -22.01
N ASN A 702 -11.83 -10.51 -22.61
CA ASN A 702 -11.13 -9.94 -23.77
C ASN A 702 -11.75 -10.31 -25.13
N LEU A 703 -12.77 -11.19 -25.17
CA LEU A 703 -13.34 -11.69 -26.43
C LEU A 703 -14.48 -10.80 -26.91
N THR A 704 -14.13 -9.62 -27.40
CA THR A 704 -15.09 -8.56 -27.78
C THR A 704 -15.88 -8.82 -29.07
N GLU A 705 -15.66 -9.96 -29.74
CA GLU A 705 -16.40 -10.40 -30.93
C GLU A 705 -17.23 -11.68 -30.67
N LEU A 706 -17.26 -12.17 -29.42
CA LEU A 706 -17.95 -13.41 -29.06
C LEU A 706 -19.47 -13.23 -29.19
N THR A 707 -20.10 -14.03 -30.06
CA THR A 707 -21.56 -14.02 -30.26
C THR A 707 -22.21 -15.34 -29.84
N HIS A 708 -21.42 -16.40 -29.72
CA HIS A 708 -21.89 -17.76 -29.45
C HIS A 708 -20.98 -18.45 -28.44
N LEU A 709 -21.51 -18.72 -27.25
CA LEU A 709 -20.82 -19.40 -26.16
C LEU A 709 -21.62 -20.61 -25.68
N ASP A 710 -21.01 -21.79 -25.75
CA ASP A 710 -21.46 -22.98 -25.02
C ASP A 710 -20.34 -23.49 -24.12
N CYS A 711 -20.47 -23.20 -22.83
CA CYS A 711 -19.59 -23.68 -21.77
C CYS A 711 -20.32 -24.62 -20.79
N SER A 712 -21.48 -25.15 -21.20
CA SER A 712 -22.30 -26.07 -20.40
C SER A 712 -21.60 -27.39 -20.08
N ALA A 713 -22.08 -28.11 -19.07
CA ALA A 713 -21.52 -29.40 -18.64
C ALA A 713 -20.01 -29.34 -18.34
N ASN A 714 -19.60 -28.36 -17.53
CA ASN A 714 -18.25 -28.22 -16.98
C ASN A 714 -18.29 -28.23 -15.43
N GLN A 715 -17.19 -27.86 -14.78
CA GLN A 715 -17.04 -27.74 -13.33
C GLN A 715 -16.74 -26.30 -12.90
N LEU A 716 -17.23 -25.31 -13.67
CA LEU A 716 -16.90 -23.90 -13.46
C LEU A 716 -17.35 -23.43 -12.08
N SER A 717 -16.45 -22.79 -11.33
CA SER A 717 -16.76 -22.04 -10.11
C SER A 717 -16.92 -20.54 -10.38
N SER A 718 -16.23 -20.03 -11.40
CA SER A 718 -16.36 -18.67 -11.90
C SER A 718 -16.39 -18.59 -13.43
N LEU A 719 -17.14 -17.62 -13.96
CA LEU A 719 -17.21 -17.30 -15.39
C LEU A 719 -17.10 -15.78 -15.59
N MET A 720 -16.14 -15.34 -16.39
CA MET A 720 -15.95 -13.92 -16.71
C MET A 720 -16.32 -13.69 -18.17
N ILE A 721 -17.49 -13.10 -18.42
CA ILE A 721 -18.04 -12.84 -19.76
C ILE A 721 -18.39 -11.37 -19.97
N LYS A 722 -17.87 -10.47 -19.13
CA LYS A 722 -18.00 -9.03 -19.29
C LYS A 722 -17.11 -8.52 -20.44
N ASN A 723 -17.55 -8.75 -21.68
CA ASN A 723 -16.79 -8.52 -22.92
C ASN A 723 -17.39 -7.41 -23.81
N GLY A 724 -18.47 -6.79 -23.36
CA GLY A 724 -19.18 -5.69 -24.03
C GLY A 724 -20.20 -6.10 -25.08
N ILE A 725 -20.43 -7.41 -25.25
CA ILE A 725 -21.35 -8.00 -26.23
C ILE A 725 -22.42 -8.82 -25.51
N ASP A 726 -23.66 -8.71 -25.98
CA ASP A 726 -24.73 -9.63 -25.58
C ASP A 726 -24.69 -10.84 -26.53
N GLU A 727 -24.23 -12.02 -26.07
CA GLU A 727 -24.19 -13.20 -26.95
C GLU A 727 -25.58 -13.63 -27.43
N ASP A 728 -25.74 -13.83 -28.74
CA ASP A 728 -26.96 -14.36 -29.37
C ASP A 728 -27.33 -15.76 -28.83
N ARG A 729 -26.30 -16.56 -28.52
CA ARG A 729 -26.46 -17.92 -27.98
C ARG A 729 -25.52 -18.13 -26.81
N LEU A 730 -26.10 -18.21 -25.61
CA LEU A 730 -25.39 -18.40 -24.36
C LEU A 730 -25.90 -19.65 -23.63
N TYR A 731 -25.04 -20.66 -23.49
CA TYR A 731 -25.34 -21.90 -22.77
C TYR A 731 -24.35 -22.11 -21.62
N ILE A 732 -24.81 -21.84 -20.39
CA ILE A 732 -23.99 -21.97 -19.17
C ILE A 732 -24.33 -23.24 -18.40
N THR A 733 -25.57 -23.70 -18.39
CA THR A 733 -26.01 -24.81 -17.53
C THR A 733 -25.93 -26.17 -18.24
N PRO A 734 -25.51 -27.26 -17.57
CA PRO A 734 -25.20 -27.35 -16.13
C PRO A 734 -23.73 -27.03 -15.79
N ASN A 735 -23.51 -26.31 -14.68
CA ASN A 735 -22.19 -26.12 -14.05
C ASN A 735 -22.40 -26.10 -12.52
N PRO A 736 -22.30 -27.26 -11.83
CA PRO A 736 -22.84 -27.41 -10.47
C PRO A 736 -22.08 -26.62 -9.39
N ASN A 737 -20.81 -26.28 -9.64
CA ASN A 737 -19.96 -25.58 -8.67
C ASN A 737 -19.97 -24.06 -8.87
N LEU A 738 -20.80 -23.53 -9.77
CA LEU A 738 -20.77 -22.13 -10.17
C LEU A 738 -21.18 -21.23 -9.01
N LYS A 739 -20.28 -20.33 -8.60
CA LYS A 739 -20.47 -19.39 -7.48
C LYS A 739 -20.49 -17.94 -7.92
N TYR A 740 -19.83 -17.61 -9.04
CA TYR A 740 -19.76 -16.24 -9.52
C TYR A 740 -19.78 -16.15 -11.05
N ILE A 741 -20.52 -15.19 -11.59
CA ILE A 741 -20.45 -14.80 -13.00
C ILE A 741 -20.29 -13.29 -13.06
N CYS A 742 -19.22 -12.84 -13.70
CA CYS A 742 -19.12 -11.44 -14.11
C CYS A 742 -19.63 -11.28 -15.54
N ALA A 743 -20.68 -10.48 -15.73
CA ALA A 743 -21.30 -10.25 -17.03
C ALA A 743 -21.57 -8.76 -17.27
N ASP A 744 -21.90 -8.41 -18.51
CA ASP A 744 -22.41 -7.07 -18.80
C ASP A 744 -23.83 -6.88 -18.25
N GLU A 745 -24.15 -5.65 -17.84
CA GLU A 745 -25.40 -5.36 -17.11
C GLU A 745 -26.66 -5.76 -17.88
N SER A 746 -26.64 -5.64 -19.21
CA SER A 746 -27.71 -6.06 -20.12
C SER A 746 -28.01 -7.56 -20.05
N GLN A 747 -27.05 -8.39 -19.65
CA GLN A 747 -27.17 -9.85 -19.68
C GLN A 747 -27.59 -10.45 -18.34
N ILE A 748 -27.39 -9.72 -17.23
CA ILE A 748 -27.53 -10.24 -15.86
C ILE A 748 -28.89 -10.93 -15.66
N ALA A 749 -29.99 -10.29 -16.07
CA ALA A 749 -31.34 -10.83 -15.89
C ALA A 749 -31.58 -12.13 -16.67
N ALA A 750 -31.05 -12.23 -17.90
CA ALA A 750 -31.16 -13.42 -18.74
C ALA A 750 -30.34 -14.58 -18.15
N ILE A 751 -29.11 -14.29 -17.69
CA ILE A 751 -28.22 -15.27 -17.05
C ILE A 751 -28.86 -15.80 -15.76
N GLN A 752 -29.37 -14.91 -14.90
CA GLN A 752 -30.06 -15.31 -13.66
C GLN A 752 -31.25 -16.23 -13.96
N SER A 753 -32.03 -15.95 -15.00
CA SER A 753 -33.14 -16.80 -15.43
C SER A 753 -32.68 -18.19 -15.87
N GLN A 754 -31.56 -18.27 -16.62
CA GLN A 754 -30.96 -19.54 -17.04
C GLN A 754 -30.44 -20.36 -15.85
N LEU A 755 -29.79 -19.71 -14.88
CA LEU A 755 -29.28 -20.37 -13.67
C LEU A 755 -30.42 -20.94 -12.81
N LEU A 756 -31.51 -20.19 -12.64
CA LEU A 756 -32.71 -20.65 -11.94
C LEU A 756 -33.32 -21.88 -12.63
N ALA A 757 -33.42 -21.88 -13.96
CA ALA A 757 -33.90 -23.02 -14.74
C ALA A 757 -32.96 -24.24 -14.63
N GLY A 758 -31.65 -24.01 -14.48
CA GLY A 758 -30.64 -25.03 -14.22
C GLY A 758 -30.52 -25.47 -12.76
N ASN A 759 -31.39 -25.00 -11.86
CA ASN A 759 -31.36 -25.25 -10.42
C ASN A 759 -30.05 -24.84 -9.71
N ILE A 760 -29.38 -23.78 -10.21
CA ILE A 760 -28.22 -23.15 -9.58
C ILE A 760 -28.70 -21.89 -8.87
N LYS A 761 -28.83 -21.95 -7.54
CA LYS A 761 -29.37 -20.85 -6.72
C LYS A 761 -28.28 -20.01 -6.04
N ASP A 762 -27.11 -20.60 -5.80
CA ASP A 762 -26.02 -20.00 -5.04
C ASP A 762 -24.91 -19.43 -5.94
N CYS A 763 -25.29 -18.83 -7.07
CA CYS A 763 -24.38 -18.14 -7.97
C CYS A 763 -24.68 -16.63 -8.02
N ASN A 764 -23.69 -15.81 -7.63
CA ASN A 764 -23.77 -14.36 -7.70
C ASN A 764 -23.47 -13.87 -9.12
N VAL A 765 -24.36 -13.07 -9.69
CA VAL A 765 -24.23 -12.53 -11.05
C VAL A 765 -24.29 -11.01 -10.98
N ASN A 766 -23.18 -10.35 -11.29
CA ASN A 766 -23.09 -8.90 -11.35
C ASN A 766 -21.99 -8.46 -12.32
N SER A 767 -21.76 -7.15 -12.44
CA SER A 767 -20.74 -6.57 -13.32
C SER A 767 -19.52 -6.02 -12.56
N TYR A 768 -19.38 -6.32 -11.27
CA TYR A 768 -18.39 -5.67 -10.38
C TYR A 768 -17.00 -6.31 -10.42
N CYS A 769 -16.72 -7.22 -11.36
CA CYS A 769 -15.33 -7.67 -11.59
C CYS A 769 -14.40 -6.58 -12.11
N THR A 770 -14.98 -5.55 -12.73
CA THR A 770 -14.28 -4.32 -13.10
C THR A 770 -15.32 -3.21 -13.28
N PHE A 771 -15.00 -2.00 -12.84
CA PHE A 771 -15.85 -0.83 -13.06
C PHE A 771 -15.68 -0.22 -14.46
N LYS A 772 -14.75 -0.77 -15.26
CA LYS A 772 -14.65 -0.45 -16.69
C LYS A 772 -15.71 -1.23 -17.45
N PRO A 773 -16.43 -0.61 -18.40
CA PRO A 773 -17.34 -1.35 -19.27
C PRO A 773 -16.59 -2.44 -20.05
N GLY A 774 -17.27 -3.55 -20.35
CA GLY A 774 -16.74 -4.54 -21.28
C GLY A 774 -16.67 -3.98 -22.70
N GLY A 775 -15.79 -4.54 -23.53
CA GLY A 775 -15.69 -4.22 -24.95
C GLY A 775 -15.05 -2.86 -25.23
N LYS A 776 -15.47 -2.22 -26.33
CA LYS A 776 -14.94 -0.92 -26.72
C LYS A 776 -15.68 0.20 -25.97
N PHE A 777 -14.95 0.95 -25.16
CA PHE A 777 -15.45 2.09 -24.39
C PHE A 777 -14.58 3.33 -24.58
N TYR A 778 -15.12 4.48 -24.17
CA TYR A 778 -14.47 5.78 -24.22
C TYR A 778 -14.61 6.44 -22.85
N ALA A 779 -13.61 7.21 -22.43
CA ALA A 779 -13.61 7.88 -21.14
C ALA A 779 -13.84 9.38 -21.31
N ILE A 780 -14.68 9.96 -20.45
CA ILE A 780 -14.86 11.39 -20.25
C ILE A 780 -14.36 11.69 -18.84
N LYS A 781 -13.41 12.61 -18.71
CA LYS A 781 -12.84 12.98 -17.41
C LYS A 781 -12.63 14.48 -17.33
N GLY A 782 -12.40 14.99 -16.13
CA GLY A 782 -12.00 16.39 -15.94
C GLY A 782 -11.90 16.74 -14.47
N ASN A 783 -11.50 17.97 -14.20
CA ASN A 783 -11.36 18.52 -12.87
C ASN A 783 -12.26 19.76 -12.71
N ASN A 784 -12.91 19.87 -11.55
CA ASN A 784 -13.82 20.95 -11.22
C ASN A 784 -13.16 21.89 -10.21
N ARG A 785 -13.14 23.20 -10.50
CA ARG A 785 -12.48 24.20 -9.65
C ARG A 785 -13.32 25.44 -9.44
N LEU A 786 -13.17 26.04 -8.26
CA LEU A 786 -13.77 27.30 -7.88
C LEU A 786 -12.75 28.44 -8.08
N ASP A 787 -12.98 29.22 -9.12
CA ASP A 787 -12.24 30.44 -9.45
C ASP A 787 -12.83 31.62 -8.67
N LEU A 788 -12.20 31.96 -7.54
CA LEU A 788 -12.59 33.09 -6.69
C LEU A 788 -11.97 34.42 -7.12
N ASN A 789 -10.86 34.39 -7.86
CA ASN A 789 -10.10 35.58 -8.23
C ASN A 789 -10.41 36.05 -9.68
N ASN A 790 -11.25 35.30 -10.40
CA ASN A 790 -11.64 35.47 -11.79
C ASN A 790 -10.45 35.48 -12.76
N ASN A 791 -9.41 34.68 -12.51
CA ASN A 791 -8.25 34.53 -13.39
C ASN A 791 -8.35 33.30 -14.34
N GLY A 792 -9.44 32.55 -14.25
CA GLY A 792 -9.68 31.29 -14.96
C GLY A 792 -9.16 30.10 -14.16
N CYS A 793 -9.86 28.97 -14.25
CA CYS A 793 -9.60 27.80 -13.41
C CYS A 793 -8.20 27.19 -13.57
N ASP A 794 -7.27 27.62 -12.72
CA ASP A 794 -5.88 27.20 -12.70
C ASP A 794 -5.60 26.22 -11.54
N ASN A 795 -4.37 25.68 -11.49
CA ASN A 795 -4.01 24.68 -10.49
C ASN A 795 -4.00 25.21 -9.04
N GLY A 796 -3.95 26.53 -8.85
CA GLY A 796 -4.03 27.22 -7.56
C GLY A 796 -5.45 27.45 -7.07
N ASP A 797 -6.47 27.25 -7.90
CA ASP A 797 -7.87 27.40 -7.51
C ASP A 797 -8.37 26.27 -6.63
N ILE A 798 -9.38 26.59 -5.82
CA ILE A 798 -9.96 25.69 -4.83
C ILE A 798 -10.67 24.54 -5.56
N LYS A 799 -10.36 23.31 -5.15
CA LYS A 799 -10.97 22.08 -5.68
C LYS A 799 -12.46 22.06 -5.35
N PHE A 800 -13.30 21.82 -6.35
CA PHE A 800 -14.75 21.74 -6.16
C PHE A 800 -15.19 20.28 -6.01
N GLN A 801 -15.36 19.87 -4.75
CA GLN A 801 -15.67 18.48 -4.37
C GLN A 801 -17.14 18.13 -4.58
N ASN A 802 -17.44 16.85 -4.84
CA ASN A 802 -18.79 16.29 -4.91
C ASN A 802 -19.74 16.98 -5.92
N MET A 803 -19.20 17.65 -6.95
CA MET A 803 -20.02 18.25 -7.99
C MET A 803 -20.56 17.15 -8.89
N LYS A 804 -21.88 17.10 -9.04
CA LYS A 804 -22.52 16.14 -9.92
C LYS A 804 -22.30 16.55 -11.39
N VAL A 805 -21.95 15.60 -12.24
CA VAL A 805 -21.83 15.77 -13.69
C VAL A 805 -22.80 14.80 -14.35
N ASN A 806 -23.77 15.36 -15.07
CA ASN A 806 -24.74 14.60 -15.85
C ASN A 806 -24.16 14.29 -17.24
N ILE A 807 -24.26 13.04 -17.65
CA ILE A 807 -23.78 12.55 -18.94
C ILE A 807 -24.98 11.91 -19.62
N ALA A 808 -25.55 12.66 -20.56
CA ALA A 808 -26.79 12.31 -21.22
C ALA A 808 -26.58 12.06 -22.71
N ASN A 809 -27.31 11.11 -23.27
CA ASN A 809 -27.58 11.03 -24.70
C ASN A 809 -29.10 11.02 -24.92
N GLN A 810 -29.58 10.78 -26.15
CA GLN A 810 -31.01 10.78 -26.47
C GLN A 810 -31.84 9.73 -25.69
N THR A 811 -31.21 8.75 -25.05
CA THR A 811 -31.85 7.55 -24.47
C THR A 811 -31.45 7.26 -23.02
N ILE A 812 -30.31 7.78 -22.55
CA ILE A 812 -29.72 7.45 -21.26
C ILE A 812 -29.31 8.75 -20.58
N THR A 813 -29.64 8.88 -19.29
CA THR A 813 -29.16 9.96 -18.43
C THR A 813 -28.46 9.32 -17.25
N ASN A 814 -27.14 9.41 -17.22
CA ASN A 814 -26.33 8.92 -16.11
C ASN A 814 -25.72 10.12 -15.38
N SER A 815 -25.40 9.96 -14.10
CA SER A 815 -24.65 10.99 -13.37
C SER A 815 -23.51 10.37 -12.59
N SER A 816 -22.41 11.12 -12.53
CA SER A 816 -21.27 10.89 -11.65
C SER A 816 -21.08 12.12 -10.75
N ALA A 817 -20.24 12.03 -9.73
CA ALA A 817 -19.80 13.19 -8.95
C ALA A 817 -18.28 13.25 -8.90
N SER A 818 -17.73 14.46 -8.79
CA SER A 818 -16.30 14.61 -8.53
C SER A 818 -15.90 14.13 -7.15
N ASP A 819 -14.68 13.62 -7.04
CA ASP A 819 -14.07 13.21 -5.78
C ASP A 819 -13.60 14.43 -4.94
N GLU A 820 -12.86 14.13 -3.88
CA GLU A 820 -12.25 15.11 -2.96
C GLU A 820 -11.23 16.04 -3.64
N ASN A 821 -10.72 15.65 -4.81
CA ASN A 821 -9.79 16.44 -5.62
C ASN A 821 -10.50 17.28 -6.68
N GLY A 822 -11.82 17.15 -6.81
CA GLY A 822 -12.58 17.76 -7.89
C GLY A 822 -12.51 16.95 -9.18
N ASP A 823 -11.88 15.78 -9.19
CA ASP A 823 -11.74 14.94 -10.37
C ASP A 823 -13.00 14.10 -10.60
N TYR A 824 -13.48 14.05 -11.84
CA TYR A 824 -14.54 13.14 -12.25
C TYR A 824 -14.08 12.30 -13.44
N ASN A 825 -14.57 11.06 -13.51
CA ASN A 825 -14.31 10.15 -14.61
C ASN A 825 -15.56 9.30 -14.88
N TYR A 826 -15.87 9.09 -16.15
CA TYR A 826 -17.00 8.28 -16.56
C TYR A 826 -16.75 7.60 -17.91
N TYR A 827 -17.18 6.35 -18.03
CA TYR A 827 -17.03 5.57 -19.25
C TYR A 827 -18.34 5.49 -20.03
N VAL A 828 -18.24 5.70 -21.35
CA VAL A 828 -19.36 5.65 -22.29
C VAL A 828 -19.06 4.74 -23.48
N LYS A 829 -20.11 4.30 -24.19
CA LYS A 829 -19.98 3.61 -25.49
C LYS A 829 -19.81 4.65 -26.61
N SER A 830 -19.65 4.20 -27.86
CA SER A 830 -19.69 5.11 -29.01
C SER A 830 -21.05 5.81 -29.08
N GLY A 831 -21.07 7.11 -29.32
CA GLY A 831 -22.28 7.91 -29.31
C GLY A 831 -21.98 9.40 -29.12
N SER A 832 -23.04 10.22 -29.20
CA SER A 832 -22.97 11.65 -28.91
C SER A 832 -23.58 11.89 -27.52
N TYR A 833 -22.84 12.58 -26.66
CA TYR A 833 -23.19 12.81 -25.26
C TYR A 833 -23.10 14.31 -24.93
N ASP A 834 -24.08 14.78 -24.17
CA ASP A 834 -24.08 16.10 -23.52
C ASP A 834 -23.59 15.92 -22.07
N VAL A 835 -22.49 16.60 -21.73
CA VAL A 835 -21.86 16.60 -20.41
C VAL A 835 -22.21 17.91 -19.72
N THR A 836 -23.01 17.83 -18.65
CA THR A 836 -23.60 18.99 -17.97
C THR A 836 -23.31 18.96 -16.47
N PRO A 837 -22.55 19.91 -15.91
CA PRO A 837 -22.33 20.05 -14.48
C PRO A 837 -23.64 20.46 -13.78
N ILE A 838 -23.87 19.94 -12.58
CA ILE A 838 -25.03 20.23 -11.73
C ILE A 838 -24.50 20.77 -10.39
N LEU A 839 -24.84 22.03 -10.10
CA LEU A 839 -24.51 22.71 -8.85
C LEU A 839 -25.62 22.49 -7.82
N GLU A 840 -25.25 22.31 -6.55
CA GLU A 840 -26.20 22.21 -5.42
C GLU A 840 -27.04 23.49 -5.30
N ASN A 841 -26.37 24.66 -5.39
CA ASN A 841 -27.00 25.98 -5.32
C ASN A 841 -26.71 26.78 -6.60
N PRO A 842 -27.46 26.56 -7.71
CA PRO A 842 -27.19 27.23 -8.99
C PRO A 842 -27.43 28.75 -8.95
N ALA A 843 -28.09 29.27 -7.91
CA ALA A 843 -28.23 30.71 -7.71
C ALA A 843 -26.93 31.37 -7.21
N TYR A 844 -26.10 30.63 -6.45
CA TYR A 844 -24.91 31.17 -5.78
C TYR A 844 -23.65 31.12 -6.65
N PHE A 845 -23.65 30.29 -7.69
CA PHE A 845 -22.49 29.99 -8.52
C PHE A 845 -22.84 29.93 -9.99
N ASN A 846 -21.94 30.41 -10.84
CA ASN A 846 -21.97 30.22 -12.29
C ASN A 846 -20.98 29.11 -12.68
N VAL A 847 -21.25 28.38 -13.77
CA VAL A 847 -20.35 27.34 -14.29
C VAL A 847 -20.08 27.51 -15.78
N TYR A 848 -18.82 27.35 -16.19
CA TYR A 848 -18.39 27.42 -17.58
C TYR A 848 -17.42 26.28 -17.95
N PRO A 849 -17.62 25.58 -19.08
CA PRO A 849 -18.81 25.66 -19.94
C PRO A 849 -20.07 25.10 -19.25
N ILE A 850 -21.26 25.60 -19.62
CA ILE A 850 -22.54 25.14 -19.04
C ILE A 850 -22.87 23.71 -19.51
N THR A 851 -22.49 23.35 -20.73
CA THR A 851 -22.68 22.00 -21.29
C THR A 851 -21.66 21.80 -22.40
N VAL A 852 -21.14 20.59 -22.53
CA VAL A 852 -20.21 20.20 -23.60
C VAL A 852 -20.74 19.00 -24.33
N LYS A 853 -20.74 19.06 -25.67
CA LYS A 853 -21.11 17.93 -26.52
C LYS A 853 -19.85 17.21 -26.98
N VAL A 854 -19.79 15.91 -26.70
CA VAL A 854 -18.68 15.02 -27.10
C VAL A 854 -19.23 13.87 -27.94
N THR A 855 -18.53 13.50 -29.01
CA THR A 855 -18.98 12.42 -29.91
C THR A 855 -17.87 11.40 -30.15
N PHE A 856 -18.07 10.16 -29.70
CA PHE A 856 -17.13 9.06 -29.91
C PHE A 856 -17.60 8.14 -31.06
N PRO A 857 -16.69 7.63 -31.91
CA PRO A 857 -15.21 7.67 -31.82
C PRO A 857 -14.53 8.91 -32.42
N THR A 858 -15.29 9.93 -32.87
CA THR A 858 -14.71 11.10 -33.55
C THR A 858 -13.72 11.85 -32.66
N GLU A 859 -14.04 11.99 -31.38
CA GLU A 859 -13.17 12.60 -30.37
C GLU A 859 -12.17 11.60 -29.77
N SER A 860 -11.03 12.11 -29.28
CA SER A 860 -10.03 11.31 -28.59
C SER A 860 -10.52 10.84 -27.23
N SER A 861 -10.19 9.60 -26.85
CA SER A 861 -10.47 9.06 -25.50
C SER A 861 -9.15 8.80 -24.75
N PRO A 862 -9.00 9.29 -23.50
CA PRO A 862 -9.99 10.04 -22.72
C PRO A 862 -10.22 11.46 -23.27
N PHE A 863 -11.47 11.91 -23.27
CA PHE A 863 -11.83 13.31 -23.53
C PHE A 863 -11.79 14.06 -22.19
N THR A 864 -10.91 15.05 -22.09
CA THR A 864 -10.76 15.85 -20.87
C THR A 864 -11.57 17.13 -20.98
N GLN A 865 -12.49 17.35 -20.04
CA GLN A 865 -13.30 18.55 -19.95
C GLN A 865 -13.37 19.06 -18.51
N ASP A 866 -12.67 20.14 -18.22
CA ASP A 866 -12.73 20.79 -16.91
C ASP A 866 -13.93 21.73 -16.83
N PHE A 867 -14.49 21.92 -15.64
CA PHE A 867 -15.56 22.88 -15.39
C PHE A 867 -15.10 23.94 -14.40
N CYS A 868 -15.27 25.19 -14.78
CA CYS A 868 -14.88 26.33 -13.99
C CYS A 868 -16.08 26.97 -13.31
N ILE A 869 -16.03 27.07 -11.98
CA ILE A 869 -17.09 27.61 -11.15
C ILE A 869 -16.67 28.98 -10.66
N THR A 870 -17.53 29.99 -10.81
CA THR A 870 -17.30 31.36 -10.30
C THR A 870 -18.44 31.78 -9.39
N ALA A 871 -18.17 32.67 -8.44
CA ALA A 871 -19.21 33.20 -7.56
C ALA A 871 -20.23 34.05 -8.34
N ASN A 872 -21.52 33.87 -8.07
CA ASN A 872 -22.59 34.73 -8.55
C ASN A 872 -23.14 35.57 -7.39
N GLY A 873 -22.80 36.85 -7.31
CA GLY A 873 -23.24 37.69 -6.18
C GLY A 873 -22.57 37.34 -4.85
N VAL A 874 -23.19 37.73 -3.74
CA VAL A 874 -22.68 37.56 -2.37
C VAL A 874 -23.73 36.79 -1.58
N HIS A 875 -23.45 35.53 -1.26
CA HIS A 875 -24.38 34.60 -0.62
C HIS A 875 -23.71 33.86 0.54
N PRO A 876 -23.87 34.33 1.79
CA PRO A 876 -23.43 33.59 2.97
C PRO A 876 -24.42 32.46 3.33
N ASP A 877 -23.92 31.22 3.37
CA ASP A 877 -24.72 30.02 3.69
C ASP A 877 -23.82 28.98 4.38
N LEU A 878 -24.17 28.54 5.59
CA LEU A 878 -23.48 27.52 6.37
C LEU A 878 -24.40 26.31 6.56
N GLU A 879 -23.82 25.12 6.67
CA GLU A 879 -24.56 23.89 6.97
C GLU A 879 -23.82 23.11 8.06
N VAL A 880 -24.57 22.44 8.92
CA VAL A 880 -24.02 21.48 9.89
C VAL A 880 -24.79 20.18 9.89
N VAL A 881 -24.08 19.06 9.99
CA VAL A 881 -24.62 17.70 10.06
C VAL A 881 -23.91 16.93 11.18
N LEU A 882 -24.63 16.05 11.88
CA LEU A 882 -24.07 15.18 12.92
C LEU A 882 -24.28 13.72 12.53
N LEU A 883 -23.19 12.95 12.45
CA LEU A 883 -23.16 11.55 12.05
C LEU A 883 -22.77 10.64 13.24
N PRO A 884 -23.51 9.56 13.53
CA PRO A 884 -23.10 8.54 14.50
C PRO A 884 -22.15 7.51 13.88
N LEU A 885 -20.86 7.56 14.20
CA LEU A 885 -19.88 6.58 13.69
C LEU A 885 -20.09 5.23 14.39
N GLU A 886 -20.09 5.25 15.72
CA GLU A 886 -20.40 4.09 16.55
C GLU A 886 -21.73 4.33 17.27
N PRO A 887 -22.69 3.38 17.19
CA PRO A 887 -23.99 3.57 17.83
C PRO A 887 -23.86 3.51 19.36
N ALA A 888 -24.73 4.24 20.06
CA ALA A 888 -24.74 4.24 21.53
C ALA A 888 -25.21 2.90 22.11
N ARG A 889 -24.41 2.35 23.02
CA ARG A 889 -24.71 1.13 23.79
C ARG A 889 -24.57 1.41 25.29
N PRO A 890 -25.46 0.90 26.16
CA PRO A 890 -25.37 1.16 27.60
C PRO A 890 -24.03 0.72 28.20
N GLY A 891 -23.30 1.64 28.84
CA GLY A 891 -22.01 1.39 29.50
C GLY A 891 -20.78 1.46 28.59
N PHE A 892 -20.95 1.82 27.32
CA PHE A 892 -19.85 1.89 26.34
C PHE A 892 -19.65 3.30 25.80
N ASN A 893 -18.47 3.53 25.23
CA ASN A 893 -18.20 4.72 24.44
C ASN A 893 -18.97 4.67 23.11
N ALA A 894 -19.43 5.84 22.68
CA ALA A 894 -20.04 6.08 21.39
C ALA A 894 -19.36 7.27 20.72
N THR A 895 -18.98 7.09 19.46
CA THR A 895 -18.20 8.07 18.70
C THR A 895 -19.06 8.70 17.61
N TYR A 896 -18.98 10.02 17.50
CA TYR A 896 -19.77 10.83 16.57
C TYR A 896 -18.86 11.79 15.78
N LYS A 897 -19.37 12.27 14.65
CA LYS A 897 -18.70 13.23 13.78
C LYS A 897 -19.65 14.39 13.45
N ILE A 898 -19.26 15.60 13.79
CA ILE A 898 -19.89 16.83 13.28
C ILE A 898 -19.18 17.21 11.98
N ILE A 899 -19.97 17.50 10.95
CA ILE A 899 -19.51 18.01 9.66
C ILE A 899 -20.13 19.37 9.49
N TYR A 900 -19.32 20.36 9.15
CA TYR A 900 -19.82 21.70 8.84
C TYR A 900 -19.20 22.21 7.54
N LYS A 901 -20.04 22.84 6.73
CA LYS A 901 -19.73 23.23 5.36
C LYS A 901 -20.13 24.68 5.14
N ASN A 902 -19.33 25.43 4.38
CA ASN A 902 -19.76 26.69 3.80
C ASN A 902 -20.39 26.43 2.43
N LYS A 903 -21.71 26.44 2.35
CA LYS A 903 -22.47 26.30 1.11
C LYS A 903 -22.57 27.62 0.32
N GLY A 904 -22.17 28.71 0.96
CA GLY A 904 -22.15 30.04 0.39
C GLY A 904 -20.92 30.29 -0.47
N ASN A 905 -20.91 31.45 -1.12
CA ASN A 905 -19.81 31.88 -1.99
C ASN A 905 -18.88 32.92 -1.35
N THR A 906 -19.05 33.20 -0.05
CA THR A 906 -18.20 34.09 0.76
C THR A 906 -17.49 33.32 1.85
N THR A 907 -16.22 33.63 2.12
CA THR A 907 -15.49 33.08 3.28
C THR A 907 -16.16 33.48 4.60
N GLN A 908 -16.36 32.52 5.50
CA GLN A 908 -17.05 32.73 6.78
C GLN A 908 -16.21 32.34 7.99
N SER A 909 -16.53 32.92 9.14
CA SER A 909 -15.98 32.58 10.46
C SER A 909 -17.12 32.57 11.47
N GLY A 910 -17.01 31.78 12.52
CA GLY A 910 -18.13 31.55 13.43
C GLY A 910 -17.86 30.49 14.49
N SER A 911 -18.93 29.90 15.02
CA SER A 911 -18.84 28.80 15.98
C SER A 911 -19.81 27.66 15.68
N VAL A 912 -19.41 26.45 16.05
CA VAL A 912 -20.21 25.23 16.07
C VAL A 912 -20.47 24.87 17.52
N ASN A 913 -21.73 24.61 17.88
CA ASN A 913 -22.13 24.27 19.24
C ASN A 913 -22.88 22.93 19.24
N LEU A 914 -22.57 22.06 20.20
CA LEU A 914 -23.21 20.77 20.42
C LEU A 914 -23.81 20.73 21.81
N SER A 915 -25.11 20.45 21.90
CA SER A 915 -25.80 20.12 23.15
C SER A 915 -26.24 18.66 23.19
N PHE A 916 -26.07 18.02 24.34
CA PHE A 916 -26.49 16.65 24.64
C PHE A 916 -26.93 16.53 26.11
N ASP A 917 -27.55 15.41 26.48
CA ASP A 917 -28.02 15.16 27.85
C ASP A 917 -26.91 14.57 28.73
N ASP A 918 -26.20 15.44 29.46
CA ASP A 918 -25.12 15.09 30.38
C ASP A 918 -25.56 14.18 31.55
N VAL A 919 -26.87 14.05 31.79
CA VAL A 919 -27.37 13.16 32.85
C VAL A 919 -27.21 11.68 32.47
N VAL A 920 -27.16 11.37 31.17
CA VAL A 920 -27.04 10.00 30.63
C VAL A 920 -25.83 9.80 29.71
N LEU A 921 -25.07 10.86 29.44
CA LEU A 921 -23.92 10.87 28.54
C LEU A 921 -22.78 11.69 29.12
N ASP A 922 -21.60 11.10 29.28
CA ASP A 922 -20.41 11.80 29.76
C ASP A 922 -19.45 12.10 28.60
N PHE A 923 -18.98 13.34 28.49
CA PHE A 923 -17.96 13.70 27.49
C PHE A 923 -16.60 13.04 27.78
N VAL A 924 -16.01 12.39 26.77
CA VAL A 924 -14.69 11.72 26.87
C VAL A 924 -13.60 12.56 26.18
N ILE A 925 -13.73 12.79 24.88
CA ILE A 925 -12.73 13.51 24.08
C ILE A 925 -13.34 14.09 22.80
N ALA A 926 -12.73 15.14 22.26
CA ALA A 926 -13.00 15.64 20.92
C ALA A 926 -11.73 16.10 20.21
N LYS A 927 -11.72 15.99 18.89
CA LYS A 927 -10.69 16.50 17.98
C LYS A 927 -11.36 17.32 16.87
N PRO A 928 -11.06 18.63 16.72
CA PRO A 928 -10.25 19.46 17.62
C PRO A 928 -10.85 19.61 19.04
N VAL A 929 -10.03 20.05 20.00
CA VAL A 929 -10.48 20.29 21.39
C VAL A 929 -11.50 21.43 21.43
N PRO A 930 -12.59 21.33 22.21
CA PRO A 930 -13.60 22.39 22.32
C PRO A 930 -13.00 23.69 22.89
N ALA A 931 -13.42 24.83 22.35
CA ALA A 931 -13.11 26.16 22.87
C ALA A 931 -13.79 26.42 24.23
N THR A 932 -15.01 25.88 24.40
CA THR A 932 -15.69 25.84 25.71
C THR A 932 -16.16 24.42 26.00
N ASN A 933 -15.87 23.94 27.21
CA ASN A 933 -16.32 22.65 27.70
C ASN A 933 -17.21 22.87 28.93
N SER A 934 -18.52 22.76 28.73
CA SER A 934 -19.50 22.71 29.82
C SER A 934 -20.21 21.38 29.79
N PHE A 935 -20.67 20.91 30.95
CA PHE A 935 -21.28 19.59 31.15
C PHE A 935 -22.21 19.15 29.99
N ASN A 936 -23.19 19.98 29.61
CA ASN A 936 -24.17 19.64 28.57
C ASN A 936 -23.99 20.40 27.24
N ASN A 937 -22.88 21.13 27.05
CA ASN A 937 -22.68 21.94 25.85
C ASN A 937 -21.19 22.14 25.53
N LEU A 938 -20.82 21.80 24.29
CA LEU A 938 -19.48 21.96 23.73
C LEU A 938 -19.50 22.97 22.58
N SER A 939 -18.48 23.83 22.49
CA SER A 939 -18.37 24.82 21.41
C SER A 939 -16.99 24.82 20.78
N TRP A 940 -16.93 25.03 19.46
CA TRP A 940 -15.72 25.19 18.67
C TRP A 940 -15.81 26.44 17.80
N ASN A 941 -14.77 27.26 17.81
CA ASN A 941 -14.67 28.40 16.91
C ASN A 941 -13.98 27.97 15.61
N PHE A 942 -14.45 28.47 14.47
CA PHE A 942 -13.78 28.31 13.18
C PHE A 942 -13.53 29.67 12.54
N VAL A 943 -12.40 29.78 11.84
CA VAL A 943 -12.02 30.97 11.08
C VAL A 943 -11.73 30.60 9.63
N ASN A 944 -11.99 31.54 8.72
CA ASN A 944 -11.69 31.41 7.30
C ASN A 944 -12.17 30.09 6.68
N LEU A 945 -13.43 29.72 6.91
CA LEU A 945 -14.08 28.61 6.20
C LEU A 945 -14.40 29.10 4.78
N LEU A 946 -13.60 28.64 3.82
CA LEU A 946 -13.69 29.04 2.42
C LEU A 946 -15.00 28.54 1.78
N PRO A 947 -15.48 29.18 0.71
CA PRO A 947 -16.62 28.67 -0.06
C PRO A 947 -16.45 27.20 -0.45
N TYR A 948 -17.50 26.40 -0.28
CA TYR A 948 -17.51 24.94 -0.49
C TYR A 948 -16.55 24.11 0.38
N GLU A 949 -15.77 24.73 1.27
CA GLU A 949 -14.94 24.01 2.22
C GLU A 949 -15.81 23.28 3.24
N THR A 950 -15.43 22.03 3.53
CA THR A 950 -16.03 21.20 4.57
C THR A 950 -14.98 20.87 5.62
N ARG A 951 -15.34 20.96 6.90
CA ARG A 951 -14.48 20.60 8.04
C ARG A 951 -15.22 19.65 8.96
N GLU A 952 -14.47 18.87 9.73
CA GLU A 952 -15.01 17.87 10.65
C GLU A 952 -14.52 18.02 12.09
N ILE A 953 -15.36 17.60 13.03
CA ILE A 953 -15.05 17.48 14.46
C ILE A 953 -15.49 16.08 14.89
N LYS A 954 -14.56 15.26 15.36
CA LYS A 954 -14.88 13.94 15.94
C LYS A 954 -14.94 14.07 17.45
N PHE A 955 -15.94 13.48 18.10
CA PHE A 955 -16.06 13.44 19.54
C PHE A 955 -16.58 12.09 20.04
N THR A 956 -16.22 11.74 21.27
CA THR A 956 -16.63 10.51 21.94
C THR A 956 -17.30 10.87 23.26
N VAL A 957 -18.44 10.22 23.52
CA VAL A 957 -19.16 10.27 24.80
C VAL A 957 -19.29 8.86 25.36
N ASN A 958 -19.30 8.71 26.67
CA ASN A 958 -19.64 7.47 27.35
C ASN A 958 -21.14 7.49 27.69
N ALA A 959 -21.85 6.41 27.39
CA ALA A 959 -23.26 6.29 27.72
C ALA A 959 -23.45 5.51 29.02
N ASN A 960 -24.30 6.00 29.93
CA ASN A 960 -24.56 5.34 31.21
C ASN A 960 -24.91 3.85 31.02
N SER A 961 -24.40 3.02 31.92
CA SER A 961 -24.77 1.61 32.05
C SER A 961 -26.19 1.45 32.59
N PRO A 962 -26.79 0.26 32.44
CA PRO A 962 -28.09 -0.05 33.06
C PRO A 962 -28.06 -0.03 34.60
N THR A 963 -26.86 0.01 35.19
CA THR A 963 -26.64 0.03 36.65
C THR A 963 -26.45 1.44 37.22
N GLU A 964 -26.18 2.44 36.36
CA GLU A 964 -26.04 3.83 36.76
C GLU A 964 -27.39 4.53 36.93
N LYS A 965 -27.41 5.71 37.57
CA LYS A 965 -28.65 6.45 37.82
C LYS A 965 -28.56 7.88 37.26
N PRO A 966 -29.39 8.23 36.27
CA PRO A 966 -30.39 7.40 35.60
C PRO A 966 -29.78 6.33 34.69
N ALA A 967 -30.43 5.17 34.64
CA ALA A 967 -30.02 4.04 33.81
C ALA A 967 -30.44 4.28 32.36
N LEU A 968 -29.56 3.91 31.42
CA LEU A 968 -29.86 3.92 29.98
C LEU A 968 -30.19 2.49 29.53
N ASN A 969 -31.29 2.33 28.80
CA ASN A 969 -31.79 1.04 28.32
C ASN A 969 -31.82 0.99 26.79
N ILE A 970 -31.77 -0.23 26.24
CA ILE A 970 -31.97 -0.46 24.80
C ILE A 970 -33.35 0.08 24.40
N GLY A 971 -33.38 0.88 23.34
CA GLY A 971 -34.58 1.54 22.82
C GLY A 971 -34.78 2.97 23.32
N ASP A 972 -34.00 3.44 24.30
CA ASP A 972 -34.01 4.84 24.71
C ASP A 972 -33.50 5.73 23.56
N ILE A 973 -33.97 6.99 23.49
CA ILE A 973 -33.59 7.96 22.45
C ILE A 973 -32.70 9.04 23.06
N LEU A 974 -31.43 9.05 22.65
CA LEU A 974 -30.48 10.11 22.97
C LEU A 974 -30.63 11.25 21.96
N LYS A 975 -30.83 12.47 22.47
CA LYS A 975 -31.03 13.66 21.65
C LYS A 975 -29.76 14.49 21.63
N PHE A 976 -29.18 14.63 20.46
CA PHE A 976 -28.11 15.58 20.19
C PHE A 976 -28.65 16.72 19.34
N LYS A 977 -28.22 17.93 19.65
CA LYS A 977 -28.49 19.09 18.81
C LYS A 977 -27.20 19.83 18.53
N THR A 978 -26.86 19.94 17.25
CA THR A 978 -25.72 20.71 16.77
C THR A 978 -26.23 21.95 16.08
N THR A 979 -25.56 23.09 16.31
CA THR A 979 -25.87 24.36 15.64
C THR A 979 -24.58 24.99 15.14
N ILE A 980 -24.66 25.68 14.01
CA ILE A 980 -23.58 26.51 13.50
C ILE A 980 -24.08 27.96 13.39
N ALA A 981 -23.21 28.91 13.72
CA ALA A 981 -23.49 30.33 13.62
C ALA A 981 -22.30 31.05 12.98
N GLY A 982 -22.57 31.79 11.88
CA GLY A 982 -21.60 32.66 11.23
C GLY A 982 -21.62 34.08 11.78
N ALA A 983 -20.62 34.88 11.39
CA ALA A 983 -20.54 36.31 11.71
C ALA A 983 -21.49 37.20 10.89
N VAL A 984 -22.11 36.65 9.84
CA VAL A 984 -23.03 37.33 8.91
C VAL A 984 -24.38 36.63 8.88
N THR A 985 -25.42 37.33 8.41
CA THR A 985 -26.76 36.73 8.27
C THR A 985 -26.74 35.68 7.18
N ASP A 986 -27.11 34.47 7.56
CA ASP A 986 -27.17 33.29 6.71
C ASP A 986 -28.46 33.26 5.86
N GLU A 987 -28.35 32.88 4.58
CA GLU A 987 -29.49 32.82 3.65
C GLU A 987 -30.39 31.59 3.82
N THR A 988 -29.90 30.48 4.36
CA THR A 988 -30.67 29.25 4.60
C THR A 988 -30.65 28.84 6.08
N PRO A 989 -31.21 29.61 7.04
CA PRO A 989 -31.05 29.32 8.48
C PRO A 989 -31.53 27.94 8.99
N ILE A 990 -32.24 27.16 8.17
CA ILE A 990 -32.77 25.85 8.53
C ILE A 990 -31.70 24.74 8.58
N ASP A 991 -30.65 24.80 7.76
CA ASP A 991 -29.56 23.82 7.74
C ASP A 991 -28.39 24.19 8.69
N ASN A 992 -28.52 25.32 9.38
CA ASN A 992 -27.67 25.73 10.48
C ASN A 992 -27.92 24.97 11.79
N THR A 993 -28.90 24.08 11.83
CA THR A 993 -29.23 23.26 12.99
C THR A 993 -29.51 21.82 12.58
N PHE A 994 -28.82 20.88 13.21
CA PHE A 994 -29.06 19.45 13.04
C PHE A 994 -29.45 18.80 14.36
N THR A 995 -30.48 17.95 14.33
CA THR A 995 -30.89 17.15 15.49
C THR A 995 -30.74 15.67 15.16
N LEU A 996 -29.93 14.96 15.94
CA LEU A 996 -29.79 13.51 15.83
C LEU A 996 -30.55 12.85 16.99
N ASN A 997 -31.51 11.99 16.64
CA ASN A 997 -32.23 11.14 17.58
C ASN A 997 -31.61 9.73 17.56
N GLN A 998 -30.56 9.51 18.34
CA GLN A 998 -29.85 8.23 18.39
C GLN A 998 -30.61 7.23 19.27
N THR A 999 -31.10 6.15 18.67
CA THR A 999 -31.64 5.01 19.43
C THR A 999 -30.49 4.24 20.09
N VAL A 1000 -30.63 3.93 21.38
CA VAL A 1000 -29.69 3.08 22.12
C VAL A 1000 -29.90 1.63 21.70
N VAL A 1001 -28.83 0.96 21.27
CA VAL A 1001 -28.89 -0.40 20.72
C VAL A 1001 -28.11 -1.40 21.58
N GLY A 1002 -28.39 -2.69 21.37
CA GLY A 1002 -27.62 -3.81 21.94
C GLY A 1002 -26.56 -4.32 20.96
N SER A 1003 -26.35 -5.65 20.95
CA SER A 1003 -25.64 -6.31 19.84
C SER A 1003 -26.42 -6.04 18.55
N TYR A 1004 -25.80 -5.37 17.59
CA TYR A 1004 -26.45 -4.86 16.38
C TYR A 1004 -25.64 -5.30 15.15
N ASP A 1005 -26.30 -5.47 14.00
CA ASP A 1005 -25.60 -5.77 12.75
C ASP A 1005 -24.86 -4.51 12.29
N PRO A 1006 -23.53 -4.55 12.18
CA PRO A 1006 -22.72 -3.39 11.78
C PRO A 1006 -22.95 -2.98 10.30
N ASN A 1007 -23.57 -3.84 9.50
CA ASN A 1007 -23.99 -3.54 8.12
C ASN A 1007 -25.43 -3.03 8.09
N ASP A 1008 -25.63 -1.73 8.35
CA ASP A 1008 -26.96 -1.16 8.49
C ASP A 1008 -27.18 0.12 7.68
N LYS A 1009 -28.45 0.49 7.56
CA LYS A 1009 -28.93 1.74 6.97
C LYS A 1009 -29.83 2.44 7.97
N THR A 1010 -29.55 3.72 8.20
CA THR A 1010 -30.26 4.54 9.18
C THR A 1010 -30.69 5.88 8.55
N CYS A 1011 -31.94 6.28 8.82
CA CYS A 1011 -32.43 7.64 8.59
C CYS A 1011 -32.11 8.48 9.83
N LEU A 1012 -31.29 9.51 9.70
CA LEU A 1012 -30.72 10.23 10.84
C LEU A 1012 -31.74 11.13 11.57
N GLU A 1013 -32.83 11.51 10.90
CA GLU A 1013 -33.95 12.21 11.52
C GLU A 1013 -34.78 11.30 12.45
N GLY A 1014 -34.63 9.99 12.32
CA GLY A 1014 -35.27 8.96 13.14
C GLY A 1014 -36.51 8.32 12.52
N THR A 1015 -37.18 7.47 13.29
CA THR A 1015 -38.36 6.70 12.83
C THR A 1015 -39.63 7.55 12.77
N VAL A 1016 -39.66 8.66 13.50
CA VAL A 1016 -40.74 9.66 13.48
C VAL A 1016 -40.14 11.01 13.12
N ILE A 1017 -40.57 11.57 12.00
CA ILE A 1017 -40.01 12.80 11.43
C ILE A 1017 -41.07 13.90 11.35
N THR A 1018 -40.64 15.16 11.49
CA THR A 1018 -41.54 16.30 11.56
C THR A 1018 -42.15 16.61 10.19
N PRO A 1019 -43.43 17.06 10.11
CA PRO A 1019 -44.06 17.41 8.83
C PRO A 1019 -43.38 18.56 8.08
N SER A 1020 -42.55 19.36 8.78
CA SER A 1020 -41.74 20.42 8.15
C SER A 1020 -40.69 19.89 7.17
N LEU A 1021 -40.38 18.58 7.20
CA LEU A 1021 -39.41 17.97 6.29
C LEU A 1021 -40.03 17.46 4.98
N ILE A 1022 -41.35 17.63 4.78
CA ILE A 1022 -42.02 17.31 3.51
C ILE A 1022 -41.55 18.30 2.43
N GLY A 1023 -40.94 17.78 1.37
CA GLY A 1023 -40.31 18.61 0.32
C GLY A 1023 -38.86 18.98 0.61
N GLU A 1024 -38.36 18.67 1.80
CA GLU A 1024 -37.02 19.02 2.28
C GLU A 1024 -36.10 17.80 2.36
N TYR A 1025 -34.83 18.05 2.70
CA TYR A 1025 -33.80 17.02 2.85
C TYR A 1025 -34.03 16.12 4.07
N VAL A 1026 -33.82 14.82 3.86
CA VAL A 1026 -33.57 13.84 4.91
C VAL A 1026 -32.20 13.22 4.69
N HIS A 1027 -31.57 12.73 5.76
CA HIS A 1027 -30.20 12.23 5.76
C HIS A 1027 -30.17 10.73 6.03
N TYR A 1028 -29.40 10.03 5.20
CA TYR A 1028 -29.15 8.61 5.35
C TYR A 1028 -27.68 8.35 5.62
N MET A 1029 -27.44 7.32 6.41
CA MET A 1029 -26.13 6.73 6.62
C MET A 1029 -26.23 5.23 6.39
N ILE A 1030 -25.33 4.69 5.57
CA ILE A 1030 -25.15 3.26 5.36
C ILE A 1030 -23.76 2.89 5.89
N ARG A 1031 -23.69 1.95 6.83
CA ARG A 1031 -22.45 1.38 7.35
C ARG A 1031 -22.21 0.01 6.75
N PHE A 1032 -20.95 -0.34 6.63
CA PHE A 1032 -20.51 -1.65 6.17
C PHE A 1032 -19.27 -2.10 6.94
N GLU A 1033 -19.21 -3.39 7.25
CA GLU A 1033 -18.09 -4.02 7.95
C GLU A 1033 -17.66 -5.28 7.20
N ASN A 1034 -16.36 -5.42 6.94
CA ASN A 1034 -15.80 -6.63 6.36
C ASN A 1034 -15.61 -7.70 7.45
N THR A 1035 -16.58 -8.60 7.55
CA THR A 1035 -16.53 -9.78 8.42
C THR A 1035 -15.89 -11.00 7.74
N GLY A 1036 -15.18 -10.80 6.63
CA GLY A 1036 -14.52 -11.85 5.87
C GLY A 1036 -13.26 -12.38 6.54
N THR A 1037 -12.50 -13.23 5.82
CA THR A 1037 -11.20 -13.74 6.29
C THR A 1037 -10.02 -13.09 5.56
N TYR A 1038 -10.29 -12.07 4.76
CA TYR A 1038 -9.29 -11.36 3.95
C TYR A 1038 -9.77 -9.93 3.67
N ALA A 1039 -8.84 -9.04 3.32
CA ALA A 1039 -9.18 -7.65 3.01
C ALA A 1039 -10.03 -7.57 1.73
N ALA A 1040 -11.12 -6.81 1.77
CA ALA A 1040 -12.00 -6.63 0.63
C ALA A 1040 -11.46 -5.52 -0.26
N GLN A 1041 -11.15 -5.85 -1.52
CA GLN A 1041 -10.52 -4.89 -2.43
C GLN A 1041 -11.52 -3.81 -2.88
N ASN A 1042 -12.74 -4.22 -3.21
CA ASN A 1042 -13.80 -3.35 -3.72
C ASN A 1042 -15.10 -3.52 -2.93
N ILE A 1043 -15.73 -2.40 -2.59
CA ILE A 1043 -17.04 -2.37 -1.94
C ILE A 1043 -18.01 -1.60 -2.83
N VAL A 1044 -19.18 -2.17 -3.09
CA VAL A 1044 -20.27 -1.47 -3.80
C VAL A 1044 -21.50 -1.42 -2.91
N VAL A 1045 -21.93 -0.21 -2.53
CA VAL A 1045 -23.21 0.01 -1.85
C VAL A 1045 -24.25 0.38 -2.90
N LYS A 1046 -25.17 -0.54 -3.17
CA LYS A 1046 -26.26 -0.38 -4.15
C LYS A 1046 -27.58 -0.10 -3.44
N ASP A 1047 -28.19 1.03 -3.78
CA ASP A 1047 -29.42 1.56 -3.20
C ASP A 1047 -30.47 1.81 -4.29
N MET A 1048 -31.68 1.27 -4.12
CA MET A 1048 -32.78 1.44 -5.07
C MET A 1048 -33.75 2.49 -4.53
N ILE A 1049 -33.69 3.71 -5.09
CA ILE A 1049 -34.46 4.85 -4.58
C ILE A 1049 -35.93 4.76 -5.03
N ASP A 1050 -36.87 4.94 -4.10
CA ASP A 1050 -38.29 5.07 -4.42
C ASP A 1050 -38.59 6.45 -5.01
N LEU A 1051 -38.68 6.50 -6.34
CA LEU A 1051 -38.99 7.73 -7.08
C LEU A 1051 -40.40 8.27 -6.82
N SER A 1052 -41.29 7.56 -6.12
CA SER A 1052 -42.58 8.09 -5.68
C SER A 1052 -42.45 8.94 -4.40
N LYS A 1053 -41.38 8.74 -3.63
CA LYS A 1053 -41.15 9.40 -2.33
C LYS A 1053 -40.02 10.41 -2.38
N PHE A 1054 -39.02 10.20 -3.24
CA PHE A 1054 -37.81 11.02 -3.29
C PHE A 1054 -37.57 11.64 -4.66
N ASP A 1055 -36.88 12.77 -4.67
CA ASP A 1055 -36.30 13.36 -5.87
C ASP A 1055 -34.82 12.95 -5.98
N ILE A 1056 -34.53 11.95 -6.82
CA ILE A 1056 -33.17 11.43 -7.02
C ILE A 1056 -32.20 12.48 -7.60
N SER A 1057 -32.71 13.50 -8.28
CA SER A 1057 -31.84 14.57 -8.80
C SER A 1057 -31.15 15.34 -7.68
N SER A 1058 -31.80 15.41 -6.51
CA SER A 1058 -31.33 16.10 -5.30
C SER A 1058 -30.38 15.30 -4.41
N LEU A 1059 -30.08 14.04 -4.74
CA LEU A 1059 -29.18 13.20 -3.93
C LEU A 1059 -27.77 13.78 -3.93
N ILE A 1060 -27.24 14.07 -2.74
CA ILE A 1060 -25.91 14.65 -2.52
C ILE A 1060 -25.18 13.82 -1.45
N PRO A 1061 -24.01 13.23 -1.75
CA PRO A 1061 -23.14 12.65 -0.73
C PRO A 1061 -22.64 13.73 0.24
N THR A 1062 -22.72 13.45 1.54
CA THR A 1062 -22.31 14.40 2.60
C THR A 1062 -20.98 14.00 3.24
N SER A 1063 -20.70 12.70 3.36
CA SER A 1063 -19.43 12.19 3.90
C SER A 1063 -19.28 10.70 3.62
N SER A 1064 -18.05 10.21 3.52
CA SER A 1064 -17.72 8.80 3.45
C SER A 1064 -16.52 8.48 4.33
N SER A 1065 -16.30 7.18 4.62
CA SER A 1065 -15.07 6.73 5.27
C SER A 1065 -13.88 6.62 4.32
N HIS A 1066 -14.13 6.42 3.03
CA HIS A 1066 -13.13 6.25 1.97
C HIS A 1066 -13.56 7.00 0.72
N SER A 1067 -12.61 7.24 -0.21
CA SER A 1067 -12.94 7.79 -1.52
C SER A 1067 -13.86 6.85 -2.30
N PHE A 1068 -14.81 7.42 -3.04
CA PHE A 1068 -15.81 6.66 -3.79
C PHE A 1068 -16.20 7.40 -5.07
N VAL A 1069 -16.77 6.64 -6.00
CA VAL A 1069 -17.48 7.18 -7.17
C VAL A 1069 -18.96 6.87 -7.01
N ILE A 1070 -19.82 7.84 -7.30
CA ILE A 1070 -21.26 7.61 -7.40
C ILE A 1070 -21.64 7.34 -8.85
N LYS A 1071 -22.48 6.33 -9.08
CA LYS A 1071 -23.12 6.07 -10.37
C LYS A 1071 -24.62 5.98 -10.16
N ILE A 1072 -25.37 6.83 -10.87
CA ILE A 1072 -26.83 6.75 -10.94
C ILE A 1072 -27.20 6.24 -12.32
N SER A 1073 -27.86 5.10 -12.38
CA SER A 1073 -28.26 4.42 -13.63
C SER A 1073 -29.70 3.90 -13.54
N GLU A 1074 -30.30 3.55 -14.68
CA GLU A 1074 -31.67 3.03 -14.78
C GLU A 1074 -32.75 3.92 -14.12
N GLY A 1075 -32.46 5.20 -13.92
CA GLY A 1075 -33.37 6.20 -13.34
C GLY A 1075 -33.51 6.17 -11.82
N ASN A 1076 -33.31 5.03 -11.15
CA ASN A 1076 -33.45 4.93 -9.69
C ASN A 1076 -32.41 4.08 -8.95
N LYS A 1077 -31.43 3.51 -9.67
CA LYS A 1077 -30.35 2.69 -9.08
C LYS A 1077 -29.16 3.59 -8.76
N VAL A 1078 -28.84 3.72 -7.48
CA VAL A 1078 -27.68 4.47 -6.97
C VAL A 1078 -26.62 3.49 -6.51
N GLU A 1079 -25.40 3.66 -6.99
CA GLU A 1079 -24.25 2.83 -6.63
C GLU A 1079 -23.14 3.72 -6.09
N PHE A 1080 -22.74 3.52 -4.84
CA PHE A 1080 -21.53 4.10 -4.27
C PHE A 1080 -20.42 3.07 -4.37
N ILE A 1081 -19.41 3.35 -5.18
CA ILE A 1081 -18.35 2.42 -5.57
C ILE A 1081 -17.05 2.83 -4.89
N PHE A 1082 -16.58 2.00 -3.97
CA PHE A 1082 -15.31 2.13 -3.28
C PHE A 1082 -14.30 1.17 -3.92
N GLU A 1083 -13.52 1.69 -4.86
CA GLU A 1083 -12.56 0.90 -5.64
C GLU A 1083 -11.18 0.86 -4.96
N ASN A 1084 -10.60 -0.33 -4.83
CA ASN A 1084 -9.26 -0.57 -4.29
C ASN A 1084 -9.02 0.01 -2.88
N ILE A 1085 -10.04 0.05 -2.03
CA ILE A 1085 -9.87 0.53 -0.65
C ILE A 1085 -9.16 -0.49 0.25
N ASN A 1086 -9.13 -1.78 -0.16
CA ASN A 1086 -8.51 -2.87 0.58
C ASN A 1086 -8.93 -2.90 2.06
N LEU A 1087 -10.25 -2.85 2.28
CA LEU A 1087 -10.83 -2.77 3.61
C LEU A 1087 -10.41 -4.00 4.43
N PRO A 1088 -9.64 -3.82 5.53
CA PRO A 1088 -9.17 -4.91 6.36
C PRO A 1088 -10.31 -5.77 6.94
N PHE A 1089 -9.95 -6.91 7.53
CA PHE A 1089 -10.90 -7.81 8.21
C PHE A 1089 -10.60 -7.93 9.71
N ASP A 1090 -9.67 -7.11 10.23
CA ASP A 1090 -9.43 -7.02 11.67
C ASP A 1090 -10.50 -6.15 12.33
N ASP A 1091 -10.98 -6.58 13.50
CA ASP A 1091 -12.08 -5.95 14.25
C ASP A 1091 -11.87 -4.46 14.57
N ALA A 1092 -10.66 -3.92 14.42
CA ALA A 1092 -10.35 -2.53 14.74
C ALA A 1092 -10.46 -1.57 13.53
N ASN A 1093 -10.38 -2.07 12.29
CA ASN A 1093 -10.28 -1.23 11.09
C ASN A 1093 -11.10 -1.77 9.89
N ASN A 1094 -11.99 -2.74 10.11
CA ASN A 1094 -12.77 -3.38 9.07
C ASN A 1094 -14.08 -2.64 8.72
N ASP A 1095 -14.28 -1.44 9.24
CA ASP A 1095 -15.51 -0.66 9.14
C ASP A 1095 -15.45 0.47 8.09
N GLY A 1096 -16.60 0.81 7.54
CA GLY A 1096 -16.77 1.94 6.64
C GLY A 1096 -18.20 2.44 6.55
N TYR A 1097 -18.38 3.59 5.92
CA TYR A 1097 -19.69 4.21 5.78
C TYR A 1097 -19.80 5.12 4.56
N ILE A 1098 -21.04 5.35 4.12
CA ILE A 1098 -21.45 6.43 3.23
C ILE A 1098 -22.65 7.17 3.83
N ALA A 1099 -22.57 8.49 3.90
CA ALA A 1099 -23.64 9.37 4.30
C ALA A 1099 -24.05 10.26 3.12
N PHE A 1100 -25.35 10.44 2.94
CA PHE A 1100 -25.92 11.27 1.88
C PHE A 1100 -27.24 11.89 2.31
N LYS A 1101 -27.65 12.96 1.62
CA LYS A 1101 -28.95 13.61 1.80
C LYS A 1101 -29.75 13.56 0.51
N ILE A 1102 -31.07 13.48 0.61
CA ILE A 1102 -32.00 13.45 -0.52
C ILE A 1102 -33.32 14.16 -0.15
N LYS A 1103 -33.89 14.93 -1.07
CA LYS A 1103 -35.18 15.60 -0.84
C LYS A 1103 -36.34 14.63 -0.95
N THR A 1104 -37.24 14.73 0.01
CA THR A 1104 -38.57 14.10 -0.07
C THR A 1104 -39.46 14.86 -1.05
N LYS A 1105 -40.45 14.19 -1.63
CA LYS A 1105 -41.37 14.87 -2.56
C LYS A 1105 -42.38 15.76 -1.80
N PRO A 1106 -42.68 16.98 -2.28
CA PRO A 1106 -43.74 17.83 -1.72
C PRO A 1106 -45.14 17.21 -1.77
N THR A 1107 -45.32 16.10 -2.51
CA THR A 1107 -46.59 15.37 -2.61
C THR A 1107 -46.91 14.49 -1.40
N LEU A 1108 -45.95 14.31 -0.48
CA LEU A 1108 -46.14 13.53 0.75
C LEU A 1108 -46.99 14.28 1.77
N LYS A 1109 -47.60 13.54 2.70
CA LYS A 1109 -48.52 14.06 3.72
C LYS A 1109 -48.22 13.49 5.09
N VAL A 1110 -48.72 14.15 6.13
CA VAL A 1110 -48.72 13.61 7.50
C VAL A 1110 -49.41 12.25 7.52
N GLY A 1111 -48.74 11.25 8.08
CA GLY A 1111 -49.15 9.84 8.10
C GLY A 1111 -48.44 8.98 7.06
N ASP A 1112 -47.82 9.57 6.02
CA ASP A 1112 -47.06 8.83 5.02
C ASP A 1112 -45.77 8.26 5.61
N THR A 1113 -45.42 7.05 5.14
CA THR A 1113 -44.19 6.35 5.48
C THR A 1113 -43.34 6.19 4.22
N PHE A 1114 -42.01 6.19 4.39
CA PHE A 1114 -41.06 5.71 3.40
C PHE A 1114 -40.10 4.72 4.04
N GLU A 1115 -39.69 3.73 3.26
CA GLU A 1115 -38.75 2.68 3.67
C GLU A 1115 -37.62 2.62 2.64
N ASN A 1116 -36.40 2.36 3.11
CA ASN A 1116 -35.27 2.19 2.22
C ASN A 1116 -34.27 1.16 2.77
N GLU A 1117 -33.74 0.29 1.93
CA GLU A 1117 -32.70 -0.72 2.24
C GLU A 1117 -31.60 -0.67 1.18
N ALA A 1118 -30.41 -1.20 1.47
CA ALA A 1118 -29.29 -1.23 0.53
C ALA A 1118 -28.65 -2.62 0.48
N ASN A 1119 -27.98 -2.91 -0.64
CA ASN A 1119 -27.17 -4.11 -0.83
C ASN A 1119 -25.70 -3.72 -0.80
N ILE A 1120 -24.90 -4.36 0.05
CA ILE A 1120 -23.46 -4.12 0.20
C ILE A 1120 -22.71 -5.31 -0.41
N TYR A 1121 -21.99 -5.08 -1.49
CA TYR A 1121 -21.19 -6.11 -2.16
C TYR A 1121 -19.72 -5.97 -1.75
N PHE A 1122 -19.12 -7.06 -1.28
CA PHE A 1122 -17.69 -7.16 -1.00
C PHE A 1122 -17.04 -8.03 -2.08
N ASP A 1123 -16.24 -7.45 -2.96
CA ASP A 1123 -15.62 -8.11 -4.11
C ASP A 1123 -16.65 -8.93 -4.94
N TYR A 1124 -16.45 -10.25 -5.01
CA TYR A 1124 -17.29 -11.17 -5.79
C TYR A 1124 -18.35 -11.88 -4.94
N ASN A 1125 -18.45 -11.53 -3.66
CA ASN A 1125 -19.35 -12.18 -2.71
C ASN A 1125 -20.80 -11.73 -2.89
N PHE A 1126 -21.72 -12.56 -2.37
CA PHE A 1126 -23.12 -12.20 -2.28
C PHE A 1126 -23.31 -10.92 -1.47
N PRO A 1127 -24.28 -10.06 -1.84
CA PRO A 1127 -24.51 -8.85 -1.11
C PRO A 1127 -25.03 -9.14 0.30
N ILE A 1128 -24.57 -8.34 1.25
CA ILE A 1128 -25.19 -8.22 2.57
C ILE A 1128 -26.30 -7.18 2.45
N LEU A 1129 -27.52 -7.58 2.80
CA LEU A 1129 -28.66 -6.66 2.86
C LEU A 1129 -28.62 -5.90 4.19
N THR A 1130 -28.75 -4.58 4.13
CA THR A 1130 -28.97 -3.78 5.34
C THR A 1130 -30.36 -4.05 5.91
N ASN A 1131 -30.62 -3.60 7.13
CA ASN A 1131 -31.98 -3.42 7.61
C ASN A 1131 -32.79 -2.45 6.71
N LYS A 1132 -34.11 -2.51 6.85
CA LYS A 1132 -35.03 -1.51 6.30
C LYS A 1132 -35.07 -0.29 7.22
N ALA A 1133 -34.62 0.85 6.71
CA ALA A 1133 -34.76 2.14 7.37
C ALA A 1133 -36.16 2.70 7.09
N THR A 1134 -37.02 2.71 8.10
CA THR A 1134 -38.42 3.18 7.99
C THR A 1134 -38.62 4.47 8.78
N SER A 1135 -39.15 5.50 8.12
CA SER A 1135 -39.53 6.76 8.76
C SER A 1135 -40.95 7.17 8.37
N LYS A 1136 -41.67 7.75 9.32
CA LYS A 1136 -43.05 8.21 9.15
C LYS A 1136 -43.18 9.68 9.49
N PHE A 1137 -43.85 10.44 8.62
CA PHE A 1137 -44.23 11.81 8.92
C PHE A 1137 -45.35 11.83 9.95
N GLU A 1138 -45.07 12.27 11.17
CA GLU A 1138 -46.10 12.49 12.17
C GLU A 1138 -45.92 13.85 12.82
N THR A 1139 -47.04 14.50 13.12
CA THR A 1139 -47.03 15.55 14.13
C THR A 1139 -46.70 14.90 15.46
N THR A 1140 -45.44 14.94 15.87
CA THR A 1140 -45.11 14.88 17.28
C THR A 1140 -45.78 16.09 17.91
N LEU A 1141 -46.97 15.91 18.48
CA LEU A 1141 -47.46 16.83 19.48
C LEU A 1141 -46.29 16.95 20.46
N GLY A 1142 -45.65 18.13 20.53
CA GLY A 1142 -44.98 18.49 21.76
C GLY A 1142 -46.06 18.41 22.81
N THR A 1143 -46.15 17.28 23.51
CA THR A 1143 -47.21 17.07 24.46
C THR A 1143 -46.98 18.12 25.54
N GLN A 1144 -47.91 19.07 25.64
CA GLN A 1144 -48.46 19.25 26.97
C GLN A 1144 -48.93 17.84 27.37
N ASP A 1145 -48.30 17.21 28.36
CA ASP A 1145 -48.65 15.84 28.77
C ASP A 1145 -50.16 15.76 29.12
N PHE A 1146 -50.73 16.91 29.47
CA PHE A 1146 -52.16 17.20 29.45
C PHE A 1146 -52.41 18.67 29.06
N VAL A 1147 -53.55 18.95 28.41
CA VAL A 1147 -53.97 20.33 28.09
C VAL A 1147 -54.20 21.12 29.38
N PHE A 1148 -53.45 22.21 29.59
CA PHE A 1148 -53.47 22.98 30.85
C PHE A 1148 -54.91 23.36 31.27
N SER A 1149 -55.71 23.88 30.32
CA SER A 1149 -57.08 24.35 30.57
C SER A 1149 -58.08 23.24 30.92
N ASN A 1150 -57.75 21.96 30.70
CA ASN A 1150 -58.62 20.85 31.08
C ASN A 1150 -58.52 20.52 32.58
N TYR A 1151 -57.42 20.91 33.23
CA TYR A 1151 -57.09 20.55 34.60
C TYR A 1151 -56.83 21.73 35.51
N PHE A 1152 -56.42 22.88 34.97
CA PHE A 1152 -56.07 24.07 35.76
C PHE A 1152 -56.63 25.35 35.13
N THR A 1153 -57.02 26.27 36.01
CA THR A 1153 -57.34 27.65 35.64
C THR A 1153 -56.45 28.62 36.40
N LEU A 1154 -55.95 29.65 35.70
CA LEU A 1154 -55.13 30.71 36.27
C LEU A 1154 -55.89 32.02 36.31
N TYR A 1155 -55.98 32.65 37.48
CA TYR A 1155 -56.63 33.94 37.60
C TYR A 1155 -56.11 34.78 38.77
N PRO A 1156 -56.14 36.11 38.67
CA PRO A 1156 -56.39 36.87 37.43
C PRO A 1156 -55.18 36.80 36.48
N ASN A 1157 -55.42 36.78 35.16
CA ASN A 1157 -54.39 36.94 34.14
C ASN A 1157 -54.86 38.05 33.18
N PRO A 1158 -54.29 39.27 33.23
CA PRO A 1158 -53.07 39.64 33.95
C PRO A 1158 -53.20 39.68 35.49
N SER A 1159 -52.13 39.34 36.23
CA SER A 1159 -52.04 39.33 37.70
C SER A 1159 -51.24 40.53 38.24
N SER A 1160 -51.63 41.06 39.41
CA SER A 1160 -50.88 42.09 40.14
C SER A 1160 -50.01 41.47 41.24
N ASP A 1161 -50.59 40.92 42.29
CA ASP A 1161 -49.80 40.45 43.45
C ASP A 1161 -49.89 38.93 43.65
N ILE A 1162 -51.03 38.33 43.36
CA ILE A 1162 -51.29 36.89 43.58
C ILE A 1162 -51.83 36.27 42.29
N LEU A 1163 -51.22 35.15 41.87
CA LEU A 1163 -51.70 34.30 40.80
C LEU A 1163 -52.33 33.03 41.40
N ASN A 1164 -53.65 32.88 41.28
CA ASN A 1164 -54.35 31.70 41.79
C ASN A 1164 -54.31 30.58 40.75
N ILE A 1165 -54.19 29.34 41.25
CA ILE A 1165 -54.15 28.11 40.47
C ILE A 1165 -55.25 27.21 41.02
N ASN A 1166 -56.30 27.00 40.24
CA ASN A 1166 -57.41 26.13 40.65
C ASN A 1166 -57.45 24.87 39.79
N ALA A 1167 -57.39 23.71 40.43
CA ALA A 1167 -57.50 22.41 39.78
C ALA A 1167 -58.97 22.06 39.52
N THR A 1168 -59.34 21.74 38.28
CA THR A 1168 -60.73 21.48 37.87
C THR A 1168 -61.11 19.99 37.85
N LYS A 1169 -60.14 19.10 38.09
CA LYS A 1169 -60.26 17.63 38.14
C LYS A 1169 -59.21 17.05 39.11
N ASP A 1170 -59.31 15.76 39.44
CA ASP A 1170 -58.29 15.06 40.24
C ASP A 1170 -56.94 15.03 39.51
N ILE A 1171 -55.99 15.81 40.03
CA ILE A 1171 -54.60 15.89 39.57
C ILE A 1171 -53.72 16.34 40.74
N GLU A 1172 -52.59 15.67 40.94
CA GLU A 1172 -51.68 15.95 42.05
C GLU A 1172 -50.50 16.81 41.56
N ILE A 1173 -50.40 18.05 42.03
CA ILE A 1173 -49.29 18.94 41.66
C ILE A 1173 -48.04 18.53 42.43
N LYS A 1174 -46.99 18.14 41.70
CA LYS A 1174 -45.66 17.80 42.27
C LYS A 1174 -44.78 19.04 42.42
N SER A 1175 -44.77 19.92 41.41
CA SER A 1175 -44.01 21.17 41.47
C SER A 1175 -44.53 22.24 40.52
N LEU A 1176 -44.15 23.48 40.78
CA LEU A 1176 -44.56 24.68 40.06
C LEU A 1176 -43.35 25.58 39.82
N THR A 1177 -43.13 26.01 38.58
CA THR A 1177 -41.98 26.86 38.22
C THR A 1177 -42.41 27.99 37.30
N ILE A 1178 -42.02 29.22 37.59
CA ILE A 1178 -42.25 30.39 36.74
C ILE A 1178 -40.93 30.79 36.06
N TYR A 1179 -41.00 30.99 34.76
CA TYR A 1179 -39.91 31.44 33.90
C TYR A 1179 -40.21 32.83 33.33
N ASP A 1180 -39.17 33.62 33.14
CA ASP A 1180 -39.25 34.84 32.32
C ASP A 1180 -39.23 34.50 30.81
N ILE A 1181 -39.28 35.53 29.96
CA ILE A 1181 -39.24 35.38 28.50
C ILE A 1181 -37.89 34.89 27.95
N LEU A 1182 -36.82 34.92 28.75
CA LEU A 1182 -35.49 34.43 28.40
C LEU A 1182 -35.29 32.98 28.85
N GLY A 1183 -36.30 32.37 29.48
CA GLY A 1183 -36.26 31.00 30.00
C GLY A 1183 -35.56 30.86 31.35
N GLN A 1184 -35.29 31.97 32.05
CA GLN A 1184 -34.70 31.94 33.40
C GLN A 1184 -35.76 31.65 34.45
N VAL A 1185 -35.45 30.78 35.41
CA VAL A 1185 -36.34 30.47 36.54
C VAL A 1185 -36.37 31.66 37.49
N VAL A 1186 -37.56 32.26 37.67
CA VAL A 1186 -37.75 33.41 38.58
C VAL A 1186 -38.46 33.02 39.88
N ILE A 1187 -39.28 31.97 39.86
CA ILE A 1187 -39.93 31.39 41.05
C ILE A 1187 -39.97 29.88 40.88
N ALA A 1188 -39.60 29.11 41.91
CA ALA A 1188 -39.73 27.66 41.94
C ALA A 1188 -40.34 27.22 43.26
N VAL A 1189 -41.40 26.40 43.19
CA VAL A 1189 -42.11 25.82 44.33
C VAL A 1189 -42.03 24.30 44.22
N PRO A 1190 -41.04 23.66 44.86
CA PRO A 1190 -40.99 22.20 44.97
C PRO A 1190 -42.08 21.69 45.91
N ASN A 1191 -42.58 20.48 45.69
CA ASN A 1191 -43.60 19.81 46.52
C ASN A 1191 -44.92 20.60 46.66
N ALA A 1192 -45.47 21.03 45.52
CA ALA A 1192 -46.61 21.95 45.47
C ALA A 1192 -48.00 21.28 45.62
N GLN A 1193 -48.10 20.15 46.33
CA GLN A 1193 -49.32 19.33 46.44
C GLN A 1193 -50.54 20.10 47.00
N THR A 1194 -50.30 21.12 47.84
CA THR A 1194 -51.34 21.93 48.50
C THR A 1194 -51.40 23.38 48.02
N VAL A 1195 -50.65 23.72 46.96
CA VAL A 1195 -50.52 25.11 46.50
C VAL A 1195 -51.70 25.52 45.61
N SER A 1196 -52.49 26.48 46.08
CA SER A 1196 -53.63 27.06 45.34
C SER A 1196 -53.39 28.48 44.85
N ASN A 1197 -52.29 29.13 45.27
CA ASN A 1197 -51.90 30.47 44.83
C ASN A 1197 -50.39 30.69 44.95
N ILE A 1198 -49.88 31.64 44.17
CA ILE A 1198 -48.46 32.05 44.15
C ILE A 1198 -48.38 33.57 44.27
N ASP A 1199 -47.55 34.05 45.19
CA ASP A 1199 -47.17 35.46 45.29
C ASP A 1199 -46.22 35.83 44.14
N VAL A 1200 -46.70 36.69 43.24
CA VAL A 1200 -45.96 37.22 42.08
C VAL A 1200 -45.65 38.71 42.23
N SER A 1201 -45.90 39.31 43.40
CA SER A 1201 -45.71 40.76 43.66
C SER A 1201 -44.28 41.24 43.41
N LYS A 1202 -43.29 40.34 43.60
CA LYS A 1202 -41.86 40.63 43.41
C LYS A 1202 -41.40 40.55 41.95
N LEU A 1203 -42.24 40.08 41.03
CA LEU A 1203 -41.94 40.03 39.60
C LEU A 1203 -42.13 41.42 38.98
N LYS A 1204 -41.26 41.79 38.02
CA LYS A 1204 -41.42 43.04 37.24
C LYS A 1204 -42.61 42.91 36.30
N THR A 1205 -43.20 44.03 35.88
CA THR A 1205 -44.24 44.04 34.82
C THR A 1205 -43.71 43.35 33.56
N GLY A 1206 -44.43 42.35 33.04
CA GLY A 1206 -43.95 41.56 31.91
C GLY A 1206 -44.72 40.26 31.64
N ASN A 1207 -44.26 39.54 30.62
CA ASN A 1207 -44.77 38.22 30.26
C ASN A 1207 -43.98 37.13 31.00
N TYR A 1208 -44.67 36.16 31.58
CA TYR A 1208 -44.07 35.03 32.28
C TYR A 1208 -44.73 33.72 31.85
N PHE A 1209 -44.02 32.61 32.00
CA PHE A 1209 -44.54 31.27 31.75
C PHE A 1209 -44.52 30.48 33.05
N ILE A 1210 -45.66 29.92 33.43
CA ILE A 1210 -45.76 29.00 34.55
C ILE A 1210 -45.81 27.56 34.03
N LYS A 1211 -44.93 26.72 34.55
CA LYS A 1211 -44.84 25.27 34.29
C LYS A 1211 -45.30 24.52 35.53
N ILE A 1212 -46.26 23.63 35.36
CA ILE A 1212 -46.77 22.73 36.39
C ILE A 1212 -46.30 21.32 36.06
N LYS A 1213 -45.71 20.63 37.04
CA LYS A 1213 -45.42 19.19 36.98
C LYS A 1213 -46.36 18.47 37.94
N SER A 1214 -47.04 17.42 37.48
CA SER A 1214 -48.02 16.64 38.22
C SER A 1214 -47.76 15.14 38.10
N ASP A 1215 -48.63 14.34 38.71
CA ASP A 1215 -48.73 12.89 38.48
C ASP A 1215 -49.18 12.52 37.06
N LYS A 1216 -49.71 13.47 36.27
CA LYS A 1216 -50.14 13.31 34.87
C LYS A 1216 -49.15 13.89 33.84
N GLY A 1217 -47.96 14.30 34.27
CA GLY A 1217 -46.91 14.88 33.43
C GLY A 1217 -46.72 16.38 33.65
N SER A 1218 -46.33 17.14 32.63
CA SER A 1218 -46.05 18.56 32.72
C SER A 1218 -46.76 19.39 31.66
N SER A 1219 -47.15 20.62 32.03
CA SER A 1219 -47.83 21.57 31.14
C SER A 1219 -47.41 23.00 31.48
N SER A 1220 -47.39 23.88 30.48
CA SER A 1220 -46.97 25.28 30.62
C SER A 1220 -47.98 26.23 29.99
N ILE A 1221 -48.20 27.37 30.62
CA ILE A 1221 -49.07 28.43 30.11
C ILE A 1221 -48.47 29.81 30.42
N LYS A 1222 -48.79 30.80 29.58
CA LYS A 1222 -48.37 32.19 29.75
C LYS A 1222 -49.30 32.95 30.69
N PHE A 1223 -48.75 33.78 31.58
CA PHE A 1223 -49.49 34.83 32.28
C PHE A 1223 -48.75 36.17 32.20
N ILE A 1224 -49.49 37.26 32.43
CA ILE A 1224 -48.99 38.64 32.36
C ILE A 1224 -48.95 39.20 33.79
N LYS A 1225 -47.79 39.69 34.23
CA LYS A 1225 -47.64 40.49 35.45
C LYS A 1225 -47.84 41.96 35.11
N LYS A 1226 -48.79 42.61 35.78
CA LYS A 1226 -49.02 44.06 35.68
C LYS A 1226 -48.05 44.85 36.52
#